data_AF-A0A3B4ETC6-F1
#
_entry.id   AF-A0A3B4ETC6-F1
#
_cell.length_a   1.000
_cell.length_b   1.000
_cell.length_c   1.000
_cell.angle_alpha   90.00
_cell.angle_beta   90.00
_cell.angle_gamma   90.00
#
_symmetry.space_group_name_H-M   'P 1'
#
loop_
_entity.id
_entity.type
_entity.pdbx_description
1 polymer ?
#
loop_
_entity_poly.entity_id
_entity_poly.type
_entity_poly.pdbx_seq_one_letter_code
_entity_poly.pdbx_strand_id
1 'polypeptide(L)'
;MDTTPDSLQDRFSSLESQPSFLPANDVVAIAEDAQTNQSEKSDAPVQAKTVEQSEAATNSMNEMESNAHTSPDNQPQKTEPTNTPAQRPASEDNKSTTPQSPSNKGTKATTAKDPKEKTLKNQKEADNAKKPKQDQNANVAANAKQLTRNTNIAARDRLTIYFHAVLSKDFKFDPGEDRIFIRAGSCIGEWEDNAAELFVTRDLGEHGFLVEGSLPASKKAVSASIPYKYIVYRNKKETYEYEYIYKMDSTYTTNRCLFVKPNLINDDGDWHQYDDIICAEPSKSMLKRIKEVLWPDQRKNLIQGREIAGNIMLETIFDLLRSWTETNLRSFMIQLNQFMQVYGEPFVYEEKEKKWYSLQYGEDDVKRLLKEFMLADVIPQLLKDGDRKSRYIQDPLRAAAVMVYVWRQYRIRLENSELNQLCTALCLPKLEKDNFLQYWAEFSQDVSILRFGMTRWIMVLPLLHLLKGTSKPFEAPTSGNLKYGLVIFVCLCFRALVKLMKNYSHLMEVDALLIRSCLYLMSLDELIECSTELKAELLDVLHVFFNKAPQEITFSTMQVSGQQYVKSMATTQAMTIMRGWISRSFKQALLTRGVLSLRQVKATEEIEMWNNVICIHFKDEECTKEWRQTLTMDFEGKYKQVGEIHFGDWAVRIQFLILCYMQTKNEGKLFGRFKFNSKFGKLISAIIQKSWPRDSQGRYHQDEEVVLRHLLSWTAAKDIFQLHGIV
;
A
#
# COMPACT_ATOMS: atom_id res chain seq x y z
N MET A 1 29.82 -10.54 -30.40
CA MET A 1 29.15 -11.81 -30.69
C MET A 1 28.76 -12.42 -29.37
N ASP A 2 27.56 -12.98 -29.32
CA ASP A 2 26.68 -12.77 -28.19
C ASP A 2 26.71 -13.93 -27.18
N THR A 3 26.69 -13.57 -25.90
CA THR A 3 26.41 -14.49 -24.78
C THR A 3 25.56 -13.76 -23.75
N THR A 4 24.27 -14.05 -23.73
CA THR A 4 23.32 -13.58 -22.69
C THR A 4 23.52 -14.35 -21.37
N PRO A 5 23.43 -13.69 -20.20
CA PRO A 5 23.48 -14.36 -18.90
C PRO A 5 22.12 -14.35 -18.19
N ASP A 6 21.42 -15.49 -18.19
CA ASP A 6 20.09 -15.63 -17.57
C ASP A 6 20.11 -16.72 -16.47
N SER A 7 20.64 -16.40 -15.27
CA SER A 7 20.62 -17.32 -14.11
C SER A 7 20.95 -16.70 -12.74
N LEU A 8 20.19 -15.71 -12.24
CA LEU A 8 20.34 -15.20 -10.85
C LEU A 8 19.03 -15.04 -10.05
N GLN A 9 17.88 -15.46 -10.59
CA GLN A 9 16.58 -15.26 -9.94
C GLN A 9 16.24 -16.28 -8.84
N ASP A 10 16.89 -17.45 -8.84
CA ASP A 10 16.34 -18.68 -8.23
C ASP A 10 16.93 -19.06 -6.86
N ARG A 11 17.51 -18.09 -6.14
CA ARG A 11 18.00 -18.26 -4.76
C ARG A 11 17.71 -17.04 -3.88
N PHE A 12 16.44 -16.85 -3.49
CA PHE A 12 16.04 -16.36 -2.15
C PHE A 12 14.55 -16.63 -1.79
N SER A 13 13.83 -17.43 -2.59
CA SER A 13 12.40 -17.74 -2.43
C SER A 13 12.10 -18.80 -1.35
N SER A 14 12.56 -18.59 -0.11
CA SER A 14 12.29 -19.51 1.00
C SER A 14 12.32 -18.83 2.37
N LEU A 15 11.26 -18.07 2.71
CA LEU A 15 10.89 -17.71 4.09
C LEU A 15 9.50 -17.03 4.18
N GLU A 16 8.47 -17.64 3.56
CA GLU A 16 7.07 -17.32 3.86
C GLU A 16 6.42 -18.51 4.60
N SER A 17 5.91 -18.24 5.80
CA SER A 17 5.38 -19.26 6.73
C SER A 17 3.97 -19.70 6.34
N GLN A 18 3.78 -20.99 6.05
CA GLN A 18 2.45 -21.58 5.86
C GLN A 18 1.69 -21.72 7.19
N PRO A 19 0.37 -21.44 7.24
CA PRO A 19 -0.48 -21.84 8.35
C PRO A 19 -0.82 -23.34 8.25
N SER A 20 -0.54 -24.11 9.31
CA SER A 20 -0.81 -25.54 9.38
C SER A 20 -2.30 -25.83 9.63
N PHE A 21 -2.97 -26.47 8.67
CA PHE A 21 -4.28 -27.11 8.89
C PHE A 21 -4.09 -28.62 9.09
N LEU A 22 -4.62 -29.15 10.19
CA LEU A 22 -4.73 -30.59 10.42
C LEU A 22 -6.10 -31.08 9.92
N PRO A 23 -6.18 -32.21 9.18
CA PRO A 23 -7.46 -32.82 8.82
C PRO A 23 -8.06 -33.56 10.02
N ALA A 24 -9.37 -33.44 10.21
CA ALA A 24 -10.13 -34.33 11.08
C ALA A 24 -10.49 -35.60 10.30
N ASN A 25 -10.16 -36.77 10.85
CA ASN A 25 -10.61 -38.06 10.32
C ASN A 25 -11.84 -38.54 11.11
N ASP A 26 -12.81 -39.12 10.41
CA ASP A 26 -13.89 -39.88 11.04
C ASP A 26 -13.36 -41.15 11.72
N VAL A 27 -13.85 -41.44 12.93
CA VAL A 27 -13.81 -42.78 13.54
C VAL A 27 -15.16 -43.05 14.18
N VAL A 28 -15.79 -44.15 13.78
CA VAL A 28 -17.07 -44.64 14.32
C VAL A 28 -16.82 -45.54 15.52
N ALA A 29 -17.57 -45.36 16.61
CA ALA A 29 -17.67 -46.30 17.73
C ALA A 29 -19.10 -46.27 18.34
N ILE A 30 -19.48 -47.37 19.01
CA ILE A 30 -20.84 -47.65 19.50
C ILE A 30 -20.76 -48.11 20.97
N ALA A 31 -21.68 -47.63 21.84
CA ALA A 31 -22.10 -48.14 23.16
C ALA A 31 -22.73 -46.99 23.98
N GLU A 32 -23.59 -47.15 24.99
CA GLU A 32 -24.70 -48.09 25.30
C GLU A 32 -25.48 -47.49 26.50
N ASP A 33 -26.59 -48.09 26.96
CA ASP A 33 -27.42 -47.56 28.07
C ASP A 33 -26.79 -47.68 29.47
N ALA A 34 -27.03 -46.71 30.37
CA ALA A 34 -26.97 -46.92 31.83
C ALA A 34 -27.78 -45.89 32.67
N GLN A 35 -28.78 -46.39 33.39
CA GLN A 35 -29.76 -45.71 34.25
C GLN A 35 -29.26 -45.20 35.63
N THR A 36 -29.77 -44.01 36.04
CA THR A 36 -30.38 -43.66 37.36
C THR A 36 -29.59 -43.52 38.70
N ASN A 37 -30.20 -42.71 39.60
CA ASN A 37 -30.08 -42.61 41.08
C ASN A 37 -28.91 -41.77 41.67
N GLN A 38 -29.14 -40.74 42.53
CA GLN A 38 -29.67 -40.69 43.93
C GLN A 38 -28.69 -41.32 44.95
N SER A 39 -28.41 -40.77 46.16
CA SER A 39 -28.63 -39.46 46.82
C SER A 39 -27.52 -39.30 47.93
N GLU A 40 -27.42 -38.36 48.90
CA GLU A 40 -28.26 -37.27 49.46
C GLU A 40 -27.44 -36.36 50.43
N LYS A 41 -27.99 -35.19 50.84
CA LYS A 41 -27.65 -34.36 52.04
C LYS A 41 -26.23 -33.75 52.16
N SER A 42 -26.03 -32.53 52.69
CA SER A 42 -26.93 -31.42 53.09
C SER A 42 -26.11 -30.09 53.10
N ASP A 43 -26.50 -28.90 53.60
CA ASP A 43 -27.61 -28.47 54.46
C ASP A 43 -27.95 -26.96 54.29
N ALA A 44 -28.79 -26.41 55.17
CA ALA A 44 -29.26 -25.02 55.25
C ALA A 44 -29.02 -24.43 56.67
N PRO A 45 -29.34 -23.15 57.02
CA PRO A 45 -29.99 -22.04 56.30
C PRO A 45 -29.07 -20.77 56.18
N VAL A 46 -29.43 -19.54 55.74
CA VAL A 46 -30.55 -18.62 56.08
C VAL A 46 -30.80 -17.59 54.94
N GLN A 47 -32.01 -16.98 54.89
CA GLN A 47 -32.49 -15.97 53.91
C GLN A 47 -32.03 -14.52 54.28
N ALA A 48 -32.08 -13.46 53.46
CA ALA A 48 -33.13 -12.87 52.61
C ALA A 48 -32.51 -11.93 51.52
N LYS A 49 -33.03 -11.74 50.29
CA LYS A 49 -34.29 -11.05 49.82
C LYS A 49 -34.30 -9.51 50.04
N THR A 50 -34.64 -8.59 49.11
CA THR A 50 -35.06 -8.66 47.66
C THR A 50 -35.07 -7.25 46.98
N VAL A 51 -35.37 -7.17 45.65
CA VAL A 51 -36.15 -6.09 44.93
C VAL A 51 -35.49 -4.72 44.60
N GLU A 52 -35.75 -3.98 43.48
CA GLU A 52 -36.14 -4.26 42.06
C GLU A 52 -36.19 -2.93 41.21
N GLN A 53 -36.04 -3.01 39.85
CA GLN A 53 -36.63 -2.19 38.72
C GLN A 53 -36.65 -0.62 38.76
N SER A 54 -37.01 0.23 37.77
CA SER A 54 -37.45 0.28 36.33
C SER A 54 -36.93 1.63 35.71
N GLU A 55 -37.00 2.08 34.43
CA GLU A 55 -37.72 1.86 33.15
C GLU A 55 -39.09 2.61 32.94
N ALA A 56 -39.39 3.30 31.81
CA ALA A 56 -38.60 3.80 30.64
C ALA A 56 -39.35 4.83 29.71
N ALA A 57 -38.58 5.57 28.87
CA ALA A 57 -38.85 6.03 27.46
C ALA A 57 -39.82 7.22 27.03
N THR A 58 -39.31 8.01 26.04
CA THR A 58 -39.95 8.69 24.85
C THR A 58 -41.20 9.60 24.90
N ASN A 59 -41.14 10.82 24.29
CA ASN A 59 -41.85 11.21 23.03
C ASN A 59 -41.58 12.67 22.53
N SER A 60 -42.29 13.16 21.49
CA SER A 60 -41.96 14.34 20.64
C SER A 60 -43.18 15.21 20.19
N MET A 61 -42.90 16.39 19.60
CA MET A 61 -43.67 17.23 18.64
C MET A 61 -44.18 18.66 19.03
N ASN A 62 -43.63 19.65 18.30
CA ASN A 62 -44.22 20.82 17.61
C ASN A 62 -44.89 22.07 18.28
N GLU A 63 -44.62 23.22 17.61
CA GLU A 63 -45.45 24.45 17.40
C GLU A 63 -45.77 25.39 18.61
N MET A 64 -45.91 26.72 18.48
CA MET A 64 -45.51 27.74 17.46
C MET A 64 -45.63 29.17 18.06
N GLU A 65 -44.81 30.15 17.62
CA GLU A 65 -44.88 31.65 17.73
C GLU A 65 -45.43 32.35 19.02
N SER A 66 -44.89 33.45 19.55
CA SER A 66 -44.73 34.78 18.89
C SER A 66 -44.03 35.85 19.79
N ASN A 67 -43.45 36.90 19.18
CA ASN A 67 -43.22 38.33 19.59
C ASN A 67 -43.20 38.77 21.09
N ALA A 68 -42.40 39.74 21.55
CA ALA A 68 -42.11 41.05 20.95
C ALA A 68 -40.86 41.82 21.52
N HIS A 69 -40.60 43.01 20.99
CA HIS A 69 -39.45 43.92 21.23
C HIS A 69 -39.26 44.50 22.65
N THR A 70 -38.01 44.90 22.99
CA THR A 70 -37.74 46.31 23.39
C THR A 70 -36.29 46.77 23.17
N SER A 71 -36.12 48.07 22.88
CA SER A 71 -34.90 48.91 22.71
C SER A 71 -35.39 50.38 22.61
N PRO A 72 -34.57 51.45 22.69
CA PRO A 72 -33.10 51.57 22.57
C PRO A 72 -32.46 52.08 23.91
N ASP A 73 -31.54 53.05 24.09
CA ASP A 73 -30.93 54.08 23.22
C ASP A 73 -29.66 54.76 23.81
N ASN A 74 -29.09 55.68 23.03
CA ASN A 74 -28.08 56.72 23.28
C ASN A 74 -26.57 56.42 23.07
N GLN A 75 -25.89 57.46 22.56
CA GLN A 75 -24.59 57.55 21.86
C GLN A 75 -23.78 58.77 22.42
N PRO A 76 -22.67 59.30 21.81
CA PRO A 76 -21.82 58.89 20.66
C PRO A 76 -20.35 58.63 21.15
N GLN A 77 -19.18 58.75 20.47
CA GLN A 77 -18.62 59.33 19.21
C GLN A 77 -17.55 58.36 18.63
N LYS A 78 -17.22 58.30 17.32
CA LYS A 78 -16.46 59.20 16.41
C LYS A 78 -14.98 59.46 16.81
N THR A 79 -13.98 59.44 15.91
CA THR A 79 -13.99 59.49 14.42
C THR A 79 -12.79 58.79 13.72
N GLU A 80 -12.97 58.47 12.43
CA GLU A 80 -12.04 58.05 11.36
C GLU A 80 -11.59 59.28 10.49
N PRO A 81 -10.89 59.19 9.31
CA PRO A 81 -9.94 58.21 8.73
C PRO A 81 -8.72 58.84 7.97
N THR A 82 -7.99 57.98 7.25
CA THR A 82 -7.01 58.14 6.13
C THR A 82 -7.06 59.39 5.21
N ASN A 83 -5.88 59.86 4.73
CA ASN A 83 -5.73 60.33 3.32
C ASN A 83 -4.27 60.51 2.81
N THR A 84 -4.10 60.55 1.48
CA THR A 84 -2.83 60.77 0.75
C THR A 84 -2.86 62.10 -0.05
N PRO A 85 -1.73 62.82 -0.24
CA PRO A 85 -1.62 63.95 -1.18
C PRO A 85 -0.71 63.65 -2.39
N ALA A 86 -0.91 64.36 -3.51
CA ALA A 86 -0.13 64.19 -4.75
C ALA A 86 0.18 65.51 -5.49
N GLN A 87 1.38 65.56 -6.09
CA GLN A 87 1.87 66.36 -7.25
C GLN A 87 1.50 67.85 -7.45
N ARG A 88 2.53 68.69 -7.71
CA ARG A 88 2.74 69.62 -8.88
C ARG A 88 3.88 70.64 -8.57
N PRO A 89 4.44 71.41 -9.55
CA PRO A 89 4.90 71.02 -10.90
C PRO A 89 6.23 71.72 -11.35
N ALA A 90 6.74 71.37 -12.56
CA ALA A 90 7.75 72.10 -13.37
C ALA A 90 9.19 72.20 -12.80
N SER A 91 10.26 72.31 -13.62
CA SER A 91 10.37 72.75 -15.03
C SER A 91 11.37 71.93 -15.87
N GLU A 92 11.36 72.16 -17.19
CA GLU A 92 12.18 71.55 -18.26
C GLU A 92 13.63 72.12 -18.25
N ASP A 93 14.67 71.56 -18.90
CA ASP A 93 14.75 71.25 -20.35
C ASP A 93 15.80 70.18 -20.76
N ASN A 94 15.66 69.70 -21.99
CA ASN A 94 16.27 68.58 -22.73
C ASN A 94 17.81 68.37 -22.71
N LYS A 95 18.27 67.09 -22.76
CA LYS A 95 18.78 66.42 -24.01
C LYS A 95 19.11 64.91 -23.87
N SER A 96 18.99 64.16 -24.98
CA SER A 96 19.52 62.78 -25.19
C SER A 96 21.00 62.80 -25.69
N THR A 97 21.78 61.72 -25.88
CA THR A 97 21.49 60.30 -26.25
C THR A 97 22.69 59.38 -25.91
N THR A 98 22.50 58.06 -25.85
CA THR A 98 23.54 56.99 -25.74
C THR A 98 24.46 56.90 -26.99
N PRO A 99 25.67 56.27 -26.92
CA PRO A 99 25.79 54.84 -27.28
C PRO A 99 26.94 54.05 -26.56
N GLN A 100 27.38 52.93 -27.17
CA GLN A 100 28.07 51.77 -26.59
C GLN A 100 29.61 51.75 -26.67
N SER A 101 30.19 50.77 -25.94
CA SER A 101 31.38 49.91 -26.18
C SER A 101 32.32 50.10 -27.39
N PRO A 102 33.55 49.60 -27.26
CA PRO A 102 34.20 48.84 -28.34
C PRO A 102 34.70 47.44 -27.93
N SER A 103 34.95 46.58 -28.92
CA SER A 103 35.67 45.30 -28.79
C SER A 103 36.46 45.02 -30.08
N ASN A 104 37.42 44.08 -30.06
CA ASN A 104 37.75 43.34 -31.30
C ASN A 104 38.47 42.00 -31.06
N LYS A 105 38.57 41.17 -32.11
CA LYS A 105 39.01 39.75 -32.09
C LYS A 105 40.14 39.45 -33.08
N GLY A 106 40.89 38.37 -32.83
CA GLY A 106 41.68 37.64 -33.85
C GLY A 106 42.71 36.66 -33.26
N THR A 107 43.13 35.56 -33.91
CA THR A 107 42.40 34.36 -34.40
C THR A 107 43.44 33.26 -34.77
N LYS A 108 43.19 31.98 -34.38
CA LYS A 108 43.80 30.70 -34.87
C LYS A 108 45.28 30.30 -34.56
N ALA A 109 45.40 29.16 -33.86
CA ALA A 109 45.96 27.86 -34.33
C ALA A 109 47.37 27.32 -33.92
N THR A 110 47.39 25.98 -33.84
CA THR A 110 48.49 24.99 -34.06
C THR A 110 49.56 24.64 -32.99
N THR A 111 49.39 23.43 -32.42
CA THR A 111 50.38 22.33 -32.20
C THR A 111 51.72 22.55 -31.47
N ALA A 112 51.77 21.98 -30.25
CA ALA A 112 52.77 21.03 -29.72
C ALA A 112 54.24 21.03 -30.18
N LYS A 113 55.18 21.13 -29.21
CA LYS A 113 56.25 20.12 -28.99
C LYS A 113 57.08 20.33 -27.70
N ASP A 114 57.30 19.22 -27.00
CA ASP A 114 58.42 18.92 -26.08
C ASP A 114 59.73 18.65 -26.86
N PRO A 115 60.91 18.36 -26.25
CA PRO A 115 61.34 18.47 -24.83
C PRO A 115 62.76 19.08 -24.66
N LYS A 116 63.32 19.10 -23.42
CA LYS A 116 64.53 18.30 -23.04
C LYS A 116 65.17 18.61 -21.66
N GLU A 117 65.76 17.56 -21.08
CA GLU A 117 66.56 17.53 -19.86
C GLU A 117 67.96 18.18 -20.01
N LYS A 118 68.61 18.53 -18.89
CA LYS A 118 70.06 18.23 -18.65
C LYS A 118 70.55 18.36 -17.20
N THR A 119 70.26 17.33 -16.42
CA THR A 119 71.19 16.56 -15.55
C THR A 119 72.54 17.16 -15.08
N LEU A 120 72.65 17.37 -13.76
CA LEU A 120 73.82 17.22 -12.84
C LEU A 120 75.22 17.81 -13.18
N LYS A 121 75.74 18.64 -12.24
CA LYS A 121 76.86 18.34 -11.30
C LYS A 121 77.11 19.57 -10.38
N ASN A 122 77.05 19.46 -9.06
CA ASN A 122 78.08 18.94 -8.13
C ASN A 122 79.41 19.73 -8.12
N GLN A 123 79.62 20.50 -7.05
CA GLN A 123 80.93 20.74 -6.42
C GLN A 123 80.78 20.63 -4.89
N LYS A 124 81.84 20.20 -4.21
CA LYS A 124 81.98 20.13 -2.74
C LYS A 124 83.23 20.90 -2.36
N GLU A 125 83.23 21.53 -1.19
CA GLU A 125 84.31 21.47 -0.17
C GLU A 125 83.77 22.15 1.11
N ALA A 126 83.75 21.44 2.24
CA ALA A 126 84.83 21.31 3.23
C ALA A 126 84.93 22.59 4.10
N ASP A 127 84.23 22.65 5.21
CA ASP A 127 84.59 22.09 6.54
C ASP A 127 85.46 23.03 7.37
N ASN A 128 84.91 23.49 8.51
CA ASN A 128 85.68 23.67 9.74
C ASN A 128 84.75 23.71 10.96
N ALA A 129 85.14 23.03 12.04
CA ALA A 129 84.25 22.74 13.16
C ALA A 129 84.59 23.55 14.43
N LYS A 130 83.56 24.13 15.06
CA LYS A 130 83.57 24.48 16.50
C LYS A 130 82.21 24.18 17.15
N LYS A 131 82.24 23.27 18.12
CA LYS A 131 81.25 23.15 19.23
C LYS A 131 81.81 23.93 20.43
N PRO A 132 80.99 24.52 21.33
CA PRO A 132 80.24 23.69 22.28
C PRO A 132 78.87 24.23 22.77
N LYS A 133 78.20 23.41 23.59
CA LYS A 133 77.08 23.73 24.50
C LYS A 133 75.74 24.19 23.90
N GLN A 134 74.91 23.19 23.61
CA GLN A 134 73.66 22.92 24.35
C GLN A 134 72.98 24.11 25.04
N ASP A 135 71.78 24.45 24.57
CA ASP A 135 70.65 24.83 25.45
C ASP A 135 69.31 24.40 24.82
N GLN A 136 68.21 24.50 25.56
CA GLN A 136 66.89 23.93 25.20
C GLN A 136 65.94 24.93 24.49
N ASN A 137 64.85 24.38 23.92
CA ASN A 137 63.65 25.08 23.43
C ASN A 137 63.78 26.07 22.24
N ALA A 138 63.66 25.55 21.01
CA ALA A 138 62.95 26.23 19.90
C ALA A 138 62.70 25.26 18.72
N ASN A 139 61.46 24.78 18.53
CA ASN A 139 60.97 24.25 17.23
C ASN A 139 59.45 23.95 17.24
N VAL A 140 58.62 24.99 17.40
CA VAL A 140 57.17 24.94 17.15
C VAL A 140 56.85 25.96 16.05
N ALA A 141 57.26 25.64 14.81
CA ALA A 141 57.04 26.52 13.64
C ALA A 141 57.11 25.78 12.28
N ALA A 142 57.05 24.44 12.24
CA ALA A 142 57.27 23.68 11.00
C ALA A 142 56.65 22.26 11.01
N ASN A 143 55.31 22.13 10.99
CA ASN A 143 54.65 20.87 10.65
C ASN A 143 53.21 21.04 10.11
N ALA A 144 52.96 22.07 9.28
CA ALA A 144 51.83 22.03 8.34
C ALA A 144 52.16 21.08 7.17
N LYS A 145 52.46 19.80 7.48
CA LYS A 145 52.79 18.80 6.47
C LYS A 145 51.53 18.37 5.72
N GLN A 146 51.67 18.34 4.40
CA GLN A 146 50.62 17.96 3.46
C GLN A 146 50.16 16.52 3.72
N LEU A 147 48.85 16.33 3.91
CA LEU A 147 48.24 15.04 4.26
C LEU A 147 48.18 14.10 3.05
N THR A 148 49.32 13.52 2.67
CA THR A 148 49.44 12.56 1.56
C THR A 148 49.96 11.20 2.05
N ARG A 149 49.13 10.48 2.81
CA ARG A 149 49.35 9.06 3.16
C ARG A 149 49.04 8.17 1.93
N ASN A 150 49.73 8.42 0.82
CA ASN A 150 49.54 7.80 -0.50
C ASN A 150 49.90 6.31 -0.49
N THR A 151 49.04 5.51 0.13
CA THR A 151 49.05 4.06 0.03
C THR A 151 48.29 3.66 -1.23
N ASN A 152 48.97 2.99 -2.17
CA ASN A 152 48.31 2.39 -3.33
C ASN A 152 47.50 1.16 -2.87
N ILE A 153 46.28 1.40 -2.42
CA ILE A 153 45.33 0.36 -2.01
C ILE A 153 44.66 -0.21 -3.27
N ALA A 154 44.67 -1.53 -3.43
CA ALA A 154 43.99 -2.18 -4.54
C ALA A 154 42.46 -1.93 -4.45
N ALA A 155 41.79 -1.69 -5.58
CA ALA A 155 40.39 -1.24 -5.59
C ALA A 155 39.43 -2.10 -4.74
N ARG A 156 39.57 -3.43 -4.79
CA ARG A 156 38.79 -4.39 -3.96
C ARG A 156 38.94 -4.17 -2.44
N ASP A 157 40.08 -3.63 -2.00
CA ASP A 157 40.52 -3.44 -0.62
C ASP A 157 40.34 -1.99 -0.13
N ARG A 158 39.83 -1.08 -0.99
CA ARG A 158 39.55 0.33 -0.70
C ARG A 158 38.43 0.48 0.34
N LEU A 159 38.60 1.41 1.26
CA LEU A 159 37.55 1.89 2.17
C LEU A 159 37.63 3.42 2.21
N THR A 160 36.53 4.14 2.10
CA THR A 160 36.46 5.59 2.36
C THR A 160 35.60 5.81 3.59
N ILE A 161 36.15 6.43 4.64
CA ILE A 161 35.38 6.80 5.83
C ILE A 161 35.06 8.28 5.74
N TYR A 162 33.78 8.61 5.57
CA TYR A 162 33.27 9.97 5.67
C TYR A 162 32.84 10.24 7.12
N PHE A 163 33.22 11.37 7.68
CA PHE A 163 32.87 11.77 9.05
C PHE A 163 31.97 13.00 8.99
N HIS A 164 30.84 12.93 9.71
CA HIS A 164 29.86 14.02 9.80
C HIS A 164 29.55 14.27 11.27
N ALA A 165 29.79 15.49 11.75
CA ALA A 165 29.63 15.86 13.16
C ALA A 165 29.23 17.34 13.34
N VAL A 166 28.74 17.71 14.52
CA VAL A 166 28.39 19.11 14.85
C VAL A 166 29.39 19.70 15.84
N LEU A 167 30.16 20.70 15.44
CA LEU A 167 31.14 21.37 16.29
C LEU A 167 30.48 22.44 17.16
N SER A 168 30.51 22.27 18.48
CA SER A 168 29.93 23.24 19.43
C SER A 168 30.62 24.61 19.36
N LYS A 169 29.84 25.69 19.54
CA LYS A 169 30.37 27.05 19.74
C LYS A 169 31.20 27.19 21.03
N ASP A 170 31.19 26.22 21.95
CA ASP A 170 32.01 26.21 23.18
C ASP A 170 33.52 26.39 22.91
N PHE A 171 34.02 25.79 21.82
CA PHE A 171 35.41 25.96 21.37
C PHE A 171 35.71 27.40 20.95
N LYS A 172 34.70 28.22 20.66
CA LYS A 172 34.76 29.56 20.05
C LYS A 172 35.44 29.56 18.68
N PHE A 173 35.19 28.49 17.91
CA PHE A 173 35.86 28.18 16.65
C PHE A 173 35.69 29.30 15.60
N ASP A 174 36.79 29.66 14.95
CA ASP A 174 36.91 30.69 13.92
C ASP A 174 37.21 30.02 12.56
N PRO A 175 36.21 29.79 11.68
CA PRO A 175 36.37 28.99 10.46
C PRO A 175 37.35 29.55 9.42
N GLY A 176 37.81 30.80 9.55
CA GLY A 176 38.83 31.37 8.67
C GLY A 176 40.27 31.07 9.11
N GLU A 177 40.47 30.54 10.31
CA GLU A 177 41.75 30.54 11.02
C GLU A 177 42.02 29.21 11.74
N ASP A 178 41.07 28.74 12.54
CA ASP A 178 41.17 27.49 13.28
C ASP A 178 40.93 26.28 12.36
N ARG A 179 41.47 25.12 12.73
CA ARG A 179 41.37 23.87 11.95
C ARG A 179 40.86 22.74 12.82
N ILE A 180 40.20 21.74 12.23
CA ILE A 180 39.67 20.58 12.96
C ILE A 180 40.12 19.29 12.28
N PHE A 181 40.57 18.34 13.10
CA PHE A 181 41.13 17.07 12.65
C PHE A 181 40.54 15.89 13.42
N ILE A 182 40.75 14.69 12.90
CA ILE A 182 40.59 13.44 13.64
C ILE A 182 41.97 12.88 14.01
N ARG A 183 42.08 12.38 15.24
CA ARG A 183 43.15 11.48 15.68
C ARG A 183 42.52 10.16 16.09
N ALA A 184 43.17 9.06 15.71
CA ALA A 184 42.63 7.72 15.87
C ALA A 184 43.74 6.73 16.18
N GLY A 185 43.36 5.61 16.80
CA GLY A 185 44.23 4.46 17.00
C GLY A 185 44.35 3.57 15.76
N SER A 186 44.95 2.39 15.99
CA SER A 186 45.35 1.41 14.98
C SER A 186 44.27 1.09 13.94
N CYS A 187 44.71 0.61 12.78
CA CYS A 187 43.98 0.43 11.52
C CYS A 187 43.74 1.72 10.70
N ILE A 188 43.58 2.90 11.32
CA ILE A 188 43.44 4.18 10.58
C ILE A 188 44.36 5.32 11.06
N GLY A 189 44.92 5.24 12.27
CA GLY A 189 45.90 6.21 12.78
C GLY A 189 46.81 5.60 13.87
N GLU A 190 47.63 6.45 14.49
CA GLU A 190 48.53 6.08 15.59
C GLU A 190 48.33 6.93 16.87
N TRP A 191 47.58 8.05 16.79
CA TRP A 191 47.34 9.14 17.76
C TRP A 191 48.30 10.34 17.73
N GLU A 192 49.57 10.17 17.36
CA GLU A 192 50.55 11.27 17.31
C GLU A 192 50.28 12.23 16.14
N ASP A 193 49.87 11.67 15.00
CA ASP A 193 49.54 12.40 13.76
C ASP A 193 48.02 12.57 13.57
N ASN A 194 47.66 13.62 12.84
CA ASN A 194 46.28 13.86 12.40
C ASN A 194 45.95 12.90 11.25
N ALA A 195 44.94 12.05 11.43
CA ALA A 195 44.54 11.05 10.43
C ALA A 195 43.75 11.67 9.27
N ALA A 196 42.84 12.58 9.58
CA ALA A 196 42.02 13.33 8.61
C ALA A 196 41.80 14.78 9.06
N GLU A 197 41.46 15.64 8.12
CA GLU A 197 41.01 17.02 8.34
C GLU A 197 39.53 17.13 8.00
N LEU A 198 38.80 17.96 8.74
CA LEU A 198 37.41 18.30 8.49
C LEU A 198 37.28 19.80 8.18
N PHE A 199 36.24 20.14 7.43
CA PHE A 199 35.95 21.50 7.00
C PHE A 199 34.51 21.87 7.40
N VAL A 200 34.28 23.14 7.72
CA VAL A 200 32.93 23.65 7.98
C VAL A 200 32.16 23.71 6.67
N THR A 201 31.09 22.93 6.57
CA THR A 201 30.20 22.91 5.38
C THR A 201 28.91 23.71 5.61
N ARG A 202 28.53 23.97 6.86
CA ARG A 202 27.37 24.80 7.22
C ARG A 202 27.57 25.49 8.57
N ASP A 203 27.26 26.79 8.66
CA ASP A 203 27.02 27.42 9.96
C ASP A 203 25.58 27.11 10.40
N LEU A 204 25.42 26.73 11.67
CA LEU A 204 24.16 26.31 12.28
C LEU A 204 23.64 27.36 13.28
N GLY A 205 24.18 28.59 13.23
CA GLY A 205 23.78 29.68 14.12
C GLY A 205 24.13 29.34 15.57
N GLU A 206 23.14 29.31 16.45
CA GLU A 206 23.35 28.96 17.87
C GLU A 206 23.77 27.49 18.10
N HIS A 207 23.51 26.58 17.15
CA HIS A 207 23.79 25.15 17.31
C HIS A 207 25.22 24.71 16.95
N GLY A 208 26.08 25.60 16.45
CA GLY A 208 27.46 25.26 16.12
C GLY A 208 27.80 25.36 14.64
N PHE A 209 28.61 24.43 14.15
CA PHE A 209 28.95 24.28 12.74
C PHE A 209 28.82 22.81 12.33
N LEU A 210 28.25 22.52 11.16
CA LEU A 210 28.38 21.19 10.54
C LEU A 210 29.81 21.07 10.02
N VAL A 211 30.52 20.04 10.47
CA VAL A 211 31.89 19.75 10.04
C VAL A 211 31.94 18.38 9.38
N GLU A 212 32.56 18.32 8.21
CA GLU A 212 32.61 17.13 7.37
C GLU A 212 34.02 16.92 6.80
N GLY A 213 34.41 15.66 6.65
CA GLY A 213 35.70 15.29 6.05
C GLY A 213 35.75 13.81 5.70
N SER A 214 36.86 13.37 5.10
CA SER A 214 37.01 11.98 4.66
C SER A 214 38.41 11.42 4.90
N LEU A 215 38.48 10.11 5.09
CA LEU A 215 39.70 9.35 5.32
C LEU A 215 39.77 8.15 4.37
N PRO A 216 40.65 8.18 3.36
CA PRO A 216 41.03 7.00 2.59
C PRO A 216 41.70 5.97 3.51
N ALA A 217 41.12 4.78 3.56
CA ALA A 217 41.50 3.67 4.43
C ALA A 217 41.52 2.35 3.66
N SER A 218 41.93 1.28 4.33
CA SER A 218 41.85 -0.09 3.79
C SER A 218 40.80 -0.90 4.54
N LYS A 219 40.24 -1.94 3.89
CA LYS A 219 39.25 -2.84 4.51
C LYS A 219 39.74 -3.60 5.76
N LYS A 220 41.01 -3.45 6.18
CA LYS A 220 41.51 -3.84 7.52
C LYS A 220 40.75 -3.17 8.67
N ALA A 221 40.15 -2.00 8.44
CA ALA A 221 39.34 -1.30 9.43
C ALA A 221 37.89 -1.82 9.54
N VAL A 222 37.47 -2.73 8.67
CA VAL A 222 36.12 -3.32 8.68
C VAL A 222 36.02 -4.38 9.77
N SER A 223 34.94 -4.33 10.56
CA SER A 223 34.77 -5.12 11.80
C SER A 223 35.87 -4.93 12.85
N ALA A 224 36.74 -3.94 12.70
CA ALA A 224 37.74 -3.57 13.70
C ALA A 224 37.13 -2.59 14.71
N SER A 225 37.58 -2.68 15.96
CA SER A 225 37.21 -1.74 17.03
C SER A 225 38.24 -0.62 17.08
N ILE A 226 37.87 0.58 16.61
CA ILE A 226 38.85 1.65 16.38
C ILE A 226 38.50 2.87 17.23
N PRO A 227 39.33 3.24 18.23
CA PRO A 227 39.11 4.44 19.00
C PRO A 227 39.54 5.68 18.23
N TYR A 228 38.77 6.76 18.31
CA TYR A 228 39.15 8.05 17.75
C TYR A 228 38.60 9.23 18.57
N LYS A 229 39.12 10.43 18.26
CA LYS A 229 38.61 11.72 18.73
C LYS A 229 38.75 12.81 17.68
N TYR A 230 37.84 13.76 17.72
CA TYR A 230 38.02 15.07 17.12
C TYR A 230 38.97 15.95 17.96
N ILE A 231 39.75 16.79 17.29
CA ILE A 231 40.68 17.73 17.90
C ILE A 231 40.66 19.07 17.14
N VAL A 232 40.53 20.17 17.86
CA VAL A 232 40.51 21.53 17.32
C VAL A 232 41.89 22.17 17.50
N TYR A 233 42.50 22.62 16.42
CA TYR A 233 43.70 23.45 16.44
C TYR A 233 43.30 24.92 16.47
N ARG A 234 43.62 25.60 17.58
CA ARG A 234 43.36 27.02 17.82
C ARG A 234 44.51 27.86 17.25
N ASN A 235 44.39 28.37 16.03
CA ASN A 235 45.53 29.03 15.34
C ASN A 235 46.07 30.21 16.16
N LYS A 236 45.17 31.07 16.65
CA LYS A 236 45.48 32.25 17.48
C LYS A 236 46.01 31.94 18.90
N LYS A 237 46.11 30.66 19.29
CA LYS A 237 46.71 30.19 20.55
C LYS A 237 47.91 29.24 20.33
N GLU A 238 48.09 28.71 19.12
CA GLU A 238 48.96 27.58 18.79
C GLU A 238 48.66 26.28 19.58
N THR A 239 47.48 26.16 20.20
CA THR A 239 47.08 25.02 21.05
C THR A 239 46.13 24.05 20.35
N TYR A 240 46.32 22.76 20.60
CA TYR A 240 45.33 21.72 20.29
C TYR A 240 44.39 21.49 21.49
N GLU A 241 43.08 21.48 21.23
CA GLU A 241 42.02 21.22 22.19
C GLU A 241 41.25 19.96 21.75
N TYR A 242 41.33 18.88 22.54
CA TYR A 242 40.61 17.63 22.28
C TYR A 242 39.13 17.73 22.65
N GLU A 243 38.28 16.96 21.98
CA GLU A 243 36.88 16.84 22.38
C GLU A 243 36.69 16.15 23.75
N TYR A 244 35.60 16.50 24.42
CA TYR A 244 35.17 15.92 25.68
C TYR A 244 33.84 15.18 25.54
N ILE A 245 33.88 13.85 25.70
CA ILE A 245 32.71 12.98 25.70
C ILE A 245 32.18 12.89 27.14
N TYR A 246 30.93 13.31 27.38
CA TYR A 246 30.33 13.45 28.71
C TYR A 246 29.88 12.11 29.34
N LYS A 247 30.72 11.07 29.25
CA LYS A 247 30.44 9.74 29.80
C LYS A 247 30.83 9.66 31.28
N MET A 248 29.96 10.19 32.15
CA MET A 248 30.25 10.36 33.59
C MET A 248 30.29 9.05 34.40
N ASP A 249 29.79 7.94 33.84
CA ASP A 249 29.91 6.59 34.39
C ASP A 249 31.24 5.90 34.01
N SER A 250 32.15 6.60 33.32
CA SER A 250 33.52 6.13 33.07
C SER A 250 34.52 6.75 34.05
N THR A 251 35.45 5.94 34.52
CA THR A 251 36.64 6.39 35.28
C THR A 251 37.81 6.78 34.37
N TYR A 252 37.71 6.55 33.06
CA TYR A 252 38.77 6.75 32.09
C TYR A 252 38.37 7.76 31.00
N THR A 253 39.36 8.29 30.28
CA THR A 253 39.11 9.15 29.11
C THR A 253 38.41 8.36 28.02
N THR A 254 37.11 8.60 27.85
CA THR A 254 36.30 7.95 26.82
C THR A 254 36.66 8.50 25.42
N ASN A 255 36.75 7.59 24.45
CA ASN A 255 36.95 7.88 23.02
C ASN A 255 35.70 7.47 22.22
N ARG A 256 35.52 8.05 21.02
CA ARG A 256 34.53 7.57 20.05
C ARG A 256 34.98 6.20 19.52
N CYS A 257 34.04 5.36 19.11
CA CYS A 257 34.32 4.05 18.53
C CYS A 257 33.84 3.98 17.09
N LEU A 258 34.76 3.86 16.14
CA LEU A 258 34.43 3.50 14.77
C LEU A 258 34.36 1.97 14.70
N PHE A 259 33.26 1.46 14.15
CA PHE A 259 33.05 0.03 13.91
C PHE A 259 32.31 -0.15 12.57
N VAL A 260 33.08 -0.21 11.48
CA VAL A 260 32.53 -0.31 10.12
C VAL A 260 31.90 -1.70 9.91
N LYS A 261 30.56 -1.75 9.81
CA LYS A 261 29.79 -2.99 9.62
C LYS A 261 29.90 -3.43 8.13
N PRO A 262 30.45 -4.62 7.80
CA PRO A 262 30.81 -5.00 6.42
C PRO A 262 29.63 -5.04 5.45
N ASN A 263 28.45 -5.41 5.94
CA ASN A 263 27.21 -5.56 5.17
C ASN A 263 26.47 -4.23 4.90
N LEU A 264 27.09 -3.09 5.23
CA LEU A 264 26.52 -1.75 5.05
C LEU A 264 27.41 -0.83 4.19
N ILE A 265 28.59 -1.28 3.76
CA ILE A 265 29.49 -0.53 2.86
C ILE A 265 28.90 -0.58 1.44
N ASN A 266 28.99 0.50 0.66
CA ASN A 266 28.58 0.50 -0.75
C ASN A 266 29.60 -0.25 -1.65
N ASP A 267 29.28 -0.41 -2.94
CA ASP A 267 30.15 -1.08 -3.91
C ASP A 267 31.47 -0.35 -4.16
N ASP A 268 31.50 0.98 -4.02
CA ASP A 268 32.70 1.82 -4.09
C ASP A 268 33.63 1.68 -2.87
N GLY A 269 33.12 1.19 -1.74
CA GLY A 269 33.86 1.03 -0.49
C GLY A 269 33.61 2.13 0.56
N ASP A 270 32.53 2.90 0.46
CA ASP A 270 32.27 4.05 1.33
C ASP A 270 31.43 3.73 2.58
N TRP A 271 31.78 4.36 3.69
CA TRP A 271 31.10 4.33 4.98
C TRP A 271 30.95 5.74 5.54
N HIS A 272 29.72 6.13 5.89
CA HIS A 272 29.42 7.40 6.54
C HIS A 272 29.26 7.21 8.05
N GLN A 273 30.21 7.79 8.80
CA GLN A 273 30.21 7.85 10.25
C GLN A 273 29.48 9.11 10.71
N TYR A 274 28.27 8.93 11.23
CA TYR A 274 27.43 10.00 11.78
C TYR A 274 27.63 10.12 13.29
N ASP A 275 28.28 11.20 13.70
CA ASP A 275 28.55 11.55 15.09
C ASP A 275 27.59 12.63 15.60
N ASP A 276 27.52 12.76 16.93
CA ASP A 276 26.78 13.82 17.62
C ASP A 276 27.63 15.09 17.82
N ILE A 277 27.36 15.88 18.86
CA ILE A 277 28.04 17.15 19.10
C ILE A 277 29.48 16.90 19.59
N ILE A 278 30.44 17.53 18.94
CA ILE A 278 31.82 17.69 19.39
C ILE A 278 31.84 18.82 20.42
N CYS A 279 32.06 18.48 21.68
CA CYS A 279 32.07 19.42 22.80
C CYS A 279 33.48 19.70 23.31
N ALA A 280 33.73 20.92 23.80
CA ALA A 280 34.97 21.28 24.50
C ALA A 280 34.98 20.71 25.94
N GLU A 281 36.17 20.62 26.56
CA GLU A 281 36.27 20.22 27.98
C GLU A 281 35.68 21.30 28.90
N PRO A 282 34.66 20.96 29.73
CA PRO A 282 34.10 21.90 30.69
C PRO A 282 35.08 22.17 31.84
N SER A 283 35.00 23.36 32.44
CA SER A 283 35.95 23.78 33.48
C SER A 283 35.92 22.88 34.72
N LYS A 284 37.04 22.75 35.44
CA LYS A 284 37.17 21.81 36.59
C LYS A 284 36.12 22.00 37.70
N SER A 285 35.64 23.23 37.92
CA SER A 285 34.54 23.51 38.86
C SER A 285 33.17 23.10 38.30
N MET A 286 32.95 23.26 36.98
CA MET A 286 31.76 22.78 36.30
C MET A 286 31.71 21.25 36.27
N LEU A 287 32.82 20.58 35.95
CA LEU A 287 32.97 19.11 35.99
C LEU A 287 32.54 18.52 37.34
N LYS A 288 33.01 19.10 38.45
CA LYS A 288 32.64 18.65 39.79
C LYS A 288 31.13 18.78 40.04
N ARG A 289 30.56 19.96 39.75
CA ARG A 289 29.12 20.23 39.90
C ARG A 289 28.24 19.33 39.00
N ILE A 290 28.70 19.00 37.79
CA ILE A 290 27.99 18.06 36.90
C ILE A 290 27.99 16.64 37.49
N LYS A 291 29.14 16.15 37.95
CA LYS A 291 29.26 14.79 38.52
C LYS A 291 28.49 14.61 39.84
N GLU A 292 28.47 15.64 40.69
CA GLU A 292 27.91 15.53 42.05
C GLU A 292 26.41 15.88 42.16
N VAL A 293 25.86 16.69 41.25
CA VAL A 293 24.50 17.24 41.39
C VAL A 293 23.65 17.17 40.11
N LEU A 294 24.22 17.44 38.93
CA LEU A 294 23.44 17.72 37.71
C LEU A 294 23.49 16.61 36.64
N TRP A 295 23.78 15.35 37.01
CA TRP A 295 23.84 14.27 36.03
C TRP A 295 22.53 14.00 35.27
N PRO A 296 21.32 14.03 35.88
CA PRO A 296 20.07 13.85 35.14
C PRO A 296 19.84 14.96 34.10
N ASP A 297 20.10 16.22 34.48
CA ASP A 297 19.96 17.37 33.58
C ASP A 297 20.98 17.34 32.46
N GLN A 298 22.25 17.04 32.77
CA GLN A 298 23.28 16.94 31.74
C GLN A 298 23.01 15.79 30.78
N ARG A 299 22.49 14.65 31.26
CA ARG A 299 22.05 13.56 30.38
C ARG A 299 20.91 14.00 29.45
N LYS A 300 19.94 14.76 29.95
CA LYS A 300 18.87 15.35 29.11
C LYS A 300 19.45 16.29 28.04
N ASN A 301 20.41 17.15 28.42
CA ASN A 301 21.10 18.04 27.49
C ASN A 301 21.87 17.26 26.39
N LEU A 302 22.50 16.14 26.74
CA LEU A 302 23.20 15.27 25.78
C LEU A 302 22.23 14.60 24.80
N ILE A 303 21.07 14.12 25.28
CA ILE A 303 20.04 13.56 24.40
C ILE A 303 19.52 14.64 23.45
N GLN A 304 19.18 15.83 23.96
CA GLN A 304 18.72 16.96 23.13
C GLN A 304 19.77 17.39 22.10
N GLY A 305 21.05 17.47 22.50
CA GLY A 305 22.15 17.78 21.58
C GLY A 305 22.34 16.70 20.50
N ARG A 306 22.20 15.42 20.87
CA ARG A 306 22.25 14.28 19.94
C ARG A 306 21.05 14.30 18.97
N GLU A 307 19.86 14.66 19.42
CA GLU A 307 18.66 14.84 18.57
C GLU A 307 18.81 16.04 17.61
N ILE A 308 19.37 17.16 18.05
CA ILE A 308 19.70 18.32 17.18
C ILE A 308 20.70 17.89 16.10
N ALA A 309 21.83 17.30 16.48
CA ALA A 309 22.83 16.81 15.53
C ALA A 309 22.25 15.74 14.60
N GLY A 310 21.40 14.84 15.11
CA GLY A 310 20.75 13.79 14.32
C GLY A 310 19.80 14.35 13.26
N ASN A 311 19.03 15.41 13.57
CA ASN A 311 18.24 16.13 12.58
C ASN A 311 19.11 16.75 11.48
N ILE A 312 20.28 17.32 11.82
CA ILE A 312 21.21 17.90 10.83
C ILE A 312 21.83 16.81 9.92
N MET A 313 22.10 15.61 10.46
CA MET A 313 22.51 14.47 9.64
C MET A 313 21.38 14.01 8.72
N LEU A 314 20.13 13.96 9.20
CA LEU A 314 18.97 13.69 8.37
C LEU A 314 18.76 14.77 7.29
N GLU A 315 18.97 16.06 7.57
CA GLU A 315 18.95 17.10 6.53
C GLU A 315 19.94 16.77 5.40
N THR A 316 21.15 16.36 5.76
CA THR A 316 22.23 16.05 4.80
C THR A 316 21.92 14.80 3.98
N ILE A 317 21.40 13.74 4.62
CA ILE A 317 21.00 12.49 3.97
C ILE A 317 19.82 12.71 3.01
N PHE A 318 18.81 13.50 3.41
CA PHE A 318 17.64 13.77 2.58
C PHE A 318 17.90 14.86 1.50
N ASP A 319 18.95 15.67 1.61
CA ASP A 319 19.34 16.62 0.56
C ASP A 319 19.69 15.91 -0.77
N LEU A 320 20.18 14.67 -0.71
CA LEU A 320 20.38 13.80 -1.87
C LEU A 320 19.11 13.66 -2.73
N LEU A 321 17.93 13.68 -2.10
CA LEU A 321 16.64 13.52 -2.79
C LEU A 321 16.12 14.82 -3.44
N ARG A 322 16.81 15.96 -3.30
CA ARG A 322 16.52 17.18 -4.08
C ARG A 322 16.67 16.98 -5.58
N SER A 323 17.64 16.16 -5.97
CA SER A 323 17.91 15.79 -7.35
C SER A 323 17.60 14.30 -7.50
N TRP A 324 16.39 14.00 -7.98
CA TRP A 324 15.95 12.62 -8.10
C TRP A 324 16.71 11.91 -9.23
N THR A 325 17.61 11.00 -8.86
CA THR A 325 18.36 10.13 -9.76
C THR A 325 18.55 8.76 -9.11
N GLU A 326 18.77 7.72 -9.91
CA GLU A 326 19.05 6.37 -9.38
C GLU A 326 20.26 6.35 -8.43
N THR A 327 21.35 7.05 -8.79
CA THR A 327 22.55 7.17 -7.96
C THR A 327 22.26 7.82 -6.62
N ASN A 328 21.53 8.95 -6.61
CA ASN A 328 21.19 9.65 -5.38
C ASN A 328 20.21 8.84 -4.52
N LEU A 329 19.24 8.17 -5.11
CA LEU A 329 18.28 7.32 -4.40
C LEU A 329 18.96 6.11 -3.76
N ARG A 330 19.90 5.46 -4.47
CA ARG A 330 20.73 4.37 -3.92
C ARG A 330 21.63 4.88 -2.78
N SER A 331 22.29 6.02 -2.97
CA SER A 331 23.13 6.63 -1.93
C SER A 331 22.33 7.00 -0.68
N PHE A 332 21.15 7.61 -0.84
CA PHE A 332 20.19 7.89 0.23
C PHE A 332 19.81 6.62 1.01
N MET A 333 19.45 5.53 0.33
CA MET A 333 19.08 4.27 0.99
C MET A 333 20.23 3.70 1.83
N ILE A 334 21.47 3.78 1.33
CA ILE A 334 22.66 3.28 2.02
C ILE A 334 23.01 4.19 3.22
N GLN A 335 23.09 5.51 3.00
CA GLN A 335 23.41 6.49 4.04
C GLN A 335 22.38 6.53 5.16
N LEU A 336 21.08 6.47 4.85
CA LEU A 336 20.03 6.39 5.87
C LEU A 336 20.14 5.09 6.69
N ASN A 337 20.49 3.97 6.05
CA ASN A 337 20.68 2.70 6.76
C ASN A 337 21.95 2.74 7.65
N GLN A 338 23.05 3.33 7.16
CA GLN A 338 24.26 3.59 7.96
C GLN A 338 23.93 4.50 9.17
N PHE A 339 23.20 5.61 8.97
CA PHE A 339 22.73 6.49 10.04
C PHE A 339 21.91 5.73 11.08
N MET A 340 20.85 5.00 10.67
CA MET A 340 20.02 4.24 11.61
C MET A 340 20.83 3.20 12.42
N GLN A 341 21.90 2.65 11.82
CA GLN A 341 22.78 1.63 12.43
C GLN A 341 23.91 2.18 13.32
N VAL A 342 24.34 3.43 13.11
CA VAL A 342 25.36 4.13 13.92
C VAL A 342 24.69 4.94 15.03
N TYR A 343 23.65 5.70 14.69
CA TYR A 343 23.00 6.62 15.61
C TYR A 343 22.10 5.89 16.61
N GLY A 344 21.44 4.81 16.19
CA GLY A 344 20.56 3.96 17.01
C GLY A 344 21.31 3.03 17.99
N GLU A 345 22.63 2.93 17.86
CA GLU A 345 23.50 2.19 18.77
C GLU A 345 24.65 3.08 19.26
N PRO A 346 24.46 3.91 20.31
CA PRO A 346 25.54 4.74 20.84
C PRO A 346 26.65 3.85 21.43
N PHE A 347 27.73 3.67 20.67
CA PHE A 347 28.94 2.95 21.06
C PHE A 347 30.08 3.93 21.38
N VAL A 348 30.81 3.64 22.45
CA VAL A 348 32.08 4.29 22.81
C VAL A 348 33.18 3.23 22.90
N TYR A 349 34.44 3.67 22.92
CA TYR A 349 35.57 2.76 23.10
C TYR A 349 36.05 2.79 24.55
N GLU A 350 35.93 1.64 25.23
CA GLU A 350 36.53 1.37 26.55
C GLU A 350 37.21 0.01 26.45
N GLU A 351 38.50 0.00 26.10
CA GLU A 351 39.32 -1.17 25.67
C GLU A 351 38.86 -1.86 24.37
N LYS A 352 37.54 -1.87 24.11
CA LYS A 352 36.85 -2.42 22.95
C LYS A 352 35.52 -1.65 22.73
N GLU A 353 34.75 -1.95 21.68
CA GLU A 353 33.43 -1.36 21.44
C GLU A 353 32.46 -1.69 22.57
N LYS A 354 31.93 -0.65 23.23
CA LYS A 354 31.05 -0.78 24.38
C LYS A 354 29.82 0.13 24.24
N LYS A 355 28.63 -0.46 24.32
CA LYS A 355 27.36 0.27 24.18
C LYS A 355 27.13 1.15 25.40
N TRP A 356 26.78 2.41 25.19
CA TRP A 356 26.64 3.42 26.23
C TRP A 356 25.26 3.34 26.91
N TYR A 357 25.01 2.24 27.64
CA TYR A 357 23.73 1.95 28.28
C TYR A 357 23.21 3.06 29.21
N SER A 358 24.09 3.78 29.92
CA SER A 358 23.72 4.85 30.85
C SER A 358 23.15 6.11 30.17
N LEU A 359 23.37 6.29 28.86
CA LEU A 359 22.71 7.32 28.07
C LEU A 359 21.20 7.04 27.89
N GLN A 360 20.81 5.76 27.91
CA GLN A 360 19.46 5.25 27.60
C GLN A 360 18.83 6.01 26.42
N TYR A 361 19.52 5.94 25.27
CA TYR A 361 19.10 6.42 23.96
C TYR A 361 19.39 5.30 22.96
N GLY A 362 18.53 5.04 21.98
CA GLY A 362 18.76 3.98 21.01
C GLY A 362 17.80 3.94 19.83
N GLU A 363 17.64 2.74 19.26
CA GLU A 363 16.93 2.51 18.01
C GLU A 363 15.51 3.12 17.96
N ASP A 364 14.74 3.04 19.05
CA ASP A 364 13.39 3.59 19.11
C ASP A 364 13.36 5.13 19.25
N ASP A 365 14.39 5.74 19.83
CA ASP A 365 14.58 7.20 19.83
C ASP A 365 14.94 7.71 18.43
N VAL A 366 15.79 6.98 17.71
CA VAL A 366 16.15 7.34 16.33
C VAL A 366 14.99 7.08 15.35
N LYS A 367 14.14 6.07 15.60
CA LYS A 367 12.84 5.93 14.88
C LYS A 367 11.88 7.08 15.18
N ARG A 368 11.84 7.59 16.42
CA ARG A 368 11.06 8.79 16.77
C ARG A 368 11.59 10.00 16.00
N LEU A 369 12.89 10.27 16.09
CA LEU A 369 13.57 11.34 15.37
C LEU A 369 13.31 11.29 13.86
N LEU A 370 13.47 10.11 13.24
CA LEU A 370 13.19 9.93 11.81
C LEU A 370 11.70 10.09 11.48
N LYS A 371 10.77 9.64 12.34
CA LYS A 371 9.33 9.91 12.15
C LYS A 371 9.05 11.42 12.15
N GLU A 372 9.56 12.12 13.15
CA GLU A 372 9.33 13.56 13.35
C GLU A 372 9.91 14.36 12.18
N PHE A 373 11.14 14.05 11.75
CA PHE A 373 11.76 14.63 10.55
C PHE A 373 10.95 14.36 9.27
N MET A 374 10.48 13.12 9.06
CA MET A 374 9.66 12.78 7.89
C MET A 374 8.34 13.56 7.86
N LEU A 375 7.72 13.78 9.02
CA LEU A 375 6.47 14.55 9.14
C LEU A 375 6.66 16.07 9.16
N ALA A 376 7.86 16.57 9.51
CA ALA A 376 8.15 18.00 9.52
C ALA A 376 8.57 18.53 8.13
N ASP A 377 9.53 17.85 7.49
CA ASP A 377 10.23 18.38 6.31
C ASP A 377 10.00 17.56 5.03
N VAL A 378 9.77 16.25 5.12
CA VAL A 378 9.71 15.37 3.94
C VAL A 378 8.29 15.26 3.37
N ILE A 379 7.28 15.03 4.23
CA ILE A 379 5.87 14.93 3.80
C ILE A 379 4.88 15.51 4.85
N PRO A 380 4.97 16.83 5.16
CA PRO A 380 4.11 17.48 6.17
C PRO A 380 2.60 17.46 5.88
N GLN A 381 2.18 17.06 4.67
CA GLN A 381 0.78 16.78 4.31
C GLN A 381 0.12 15.67 5.15
N LEU A 382 0.92 14.86 5.86
CA LEU A 382 0.40 13.86 6.81
C LEU A 382 -0.12 14.47 8.12
N LEU A 383 0.22 15.73 8.41
CA LEU A 383 -0.25 16.49 9.58
C LEU A 383 -1.55 17.24 9.25
N LYS A 384 -2.38 17.50 10.27
CA LYS A 384 -3.72 18.10 10.10
C LYS A 384 -3.70 19.50 9.47
N ASP A 385 -2.67 20.29 9.76
CA ASP A 385 -2.46 21.66 9.27
C ASP A 385 -1.47 21.70 8.09
N GLY A 386 -1.36 20.59 7.36
CA GLY A 386 -0.28 20.25 6.43
C GLY A 386 -0.30 20.87 5.03
N ASP A 387 -0.62 22.16 4.87
CA ASP A 387 -0.50 22.86 3.56
C ASP A 387 0.98 23.21 3.20
N ARG A 388 1.93 22.81 4.04
CA ARG A 388 3.36 22.96 3.75
C ARG A 388 3.77 22.00 2.62
N LYS A 389 4.62 22.48 1.71
CA LYS A 389 5.28 21.64 0.70
C LYS A 389 6.48 20.93 1.32
N SER A 390 6.86 19.79 0.74
CA SER A 390 8.12 19.11 1.10
C SER A 390 9.31 20.04 0.89
N ARG A 391 10.27 19.99 1.82
CA ARG A 391 11.55 20.71 1.72
C ARG A 391 12.55 19.99 0.80
N TYR A 392 12.35 18.70 0.53
CA TYR A 392 13.31 17.86 -0.20
C TYR A 392 12.76 17.31 -1.52
N ILE A 393 11.50 16.82 -1.55
CA ILE A 393 10.95 16.08 -2.69
C ILE A 393 9.72 16.84 -3.25
N GLN A 394 9.87 17.51 -4.39
CA GLN A 394 8.83 18.39 -4.93
C GLN A 394 7.53 17.65 -5.31
N ASP A 395 7.64 16.39 -5.75
CA ASP A 395 6.52 15.55 -6.13
C ASP A 395 5.91 14.82 -4.91
N PRO A 396 4.62 15.02 -4.58
CA PRO A 396 4.01 14.40 -3.40
C PRO A 396 3.96 12.87 -3.42
N LEU A 397 3.86 12.25 -4.61
CA LEU A 397 3.74 10.80 -4.74
C LEU A 397 5.11 10.12 -4.57
N ARG A 398 6.19 10.72 -5.08
CA ARG A 398 7.58 10.33 -4.78
C ARG A 398 7.89 10.52 -3.30
N ALA A 399 7.44 11.62 -2.67
CA ALA A 399 7.58 11.83 -1.23
C ALA A 399 6.84 10.75 -0.41
N ALA A 400 5.62 10.39 -0.83
CA ALA A 400 4.83 9.33 -0.21
C ALA A 400 5.47 7.94 -0.43
N ALA A 401 6.06 7.68 -1.59
CA ALA A 401 6.81 6.45 -1.87
C ALA A 401 8.04 6.30 -0.95
N VAL A 402 8.79 7.38 -0.72
CA VAL A 402 9.91 7.41 0.26
C VAL A 402 9.38 7.19 1.68
N MET A 403 8.23 7.78 2.03
CA MET A 403 7.58 7.51 3.33
C MET A 403 7.18 6.04 3.50
N VAL A 404 6.65 5.38 2.47
CA VAL A 404 6.34 3.94 2.50
C VAL A 404 7.60 3.09 2.67
N TYR A 405 8.69 3.44 1.98
CA TYR A 405 9.98 2.76 2.14
C TYR A 405 10.52 2.91 3.57
N VAL A 406 10.61 4.13 4.09
CA VAL A 406 11.09 4.43 5.44
C VAL A 406 10.23 3.73 6.50
N TRP A 407 8.91 3.80 6.37
CA TRP A 407 7.95 3.14 7.24
C TRP A 407 8.11 1.62 7.25
N ARG A 408 8.24 0.98 6.08
CA ARG A 408 8.40 -0.47 5.94
C ARG A 408 9.75 -0.95 6.44
N GLN A 409 10.83 -0.25 6.09
CA GLN A 409 12.22 -0.65 6.36
C GLN A 409 12.54 -0.56 7.86
N TYR A 410 12.19 0.56 8.50
CA TYR A 410 12.53 0.85 9.90
C TYR A 410 11.37 0.62 10.89
N ARG A 411 10.21 0.13 10.40
CA ARG A 411 9.02 -0.23 11.19
C ARG A 411 8.50 0.91 12.08
N ILE A 412 8.50 2.13 11.54
CA ILE A 412 8.03 3.32 12.26
C ILE A 412 6.54 3.19 12.60
N ARG A 413 6.13 3.69 13.77
CA ARG A 413 4.72 3.69 14.21
C ARG A 413 4.00 4.94 13.72
N LEU A 414 3.08 4.75 12.78
CA LEU A 414 2.20 5.80 12.31
C LEU A 414 0.82 5.71 12.95
N GLU A 415 0.20 6.86 13.20
CA GLU A 415 -1.16 6.99 13.70
C GLU A 415 -2.19 6.76 12.59
N ASN A 416 -3.44 6.44 12.94
CA ASN A 416 -4.52 6.28 11.96
C ASN A 416 -4.78 7.56 11.15
N SER A 417 -4.53 8.74 11.74
CA SER A 417 -4.49 10.06 11.09
C SER A 417 -3.46 10.13 9.97
N GLU A 418 -2.19 9.88 10.32
CA GLU A 418 -1.03 9.92 9.42
C GLU A 418 -1.17 8.85 8.31
N LEU A 419 -1.61 7.65 8.67
CA LEU A 419 -1.90 6.56 7.72
C LEU A 419 -2.99 6.97 6.72
N ASN A 420 -4.09 7.57 7.18
CA ASN A 420 -5.18 8.02 6.29
C ASN A 420 -4.73 9.13 5.33
N GLN A 421 -3.84 10.04 5.75
CA GLN A 421 -3.27 11.02 4.83
C GLN A 421 -2.23 10.41 3.88
N LEU A 422 -1.47 9.40 4.33
CA LEU A 422 -0.60 8.62 3.46
C LEU A 422 -1.38 7.84 2.39
N CYS A 423 -2.62 7.38 2.67
CA CYS A 423 -3.53 6.87 1.63
C CYS A 423 -3.73 7.91 0.52
N THR A 424 -4.04 9.14 0.91
CA THR A 424 -4.38 10.26 0.01
C THR A 424 -3.18 10.72 -0.81
N ALA A 425 -1.99 10.80 -0.18
CA ALA A 425 -0.74 11.15 -0.84
C ALA A 425 -0.22 10.05 -1.80
N LEU A 426 -0.75 8.82 -1.68
CA LEU A 426 -0.47 7.70 -2.59
C LEU A 426 -1.52 7.50 -3.69
N CYS A 427 -2.55 8.36 -3.76
CA CYS A 427 -3.47 8.39 -4.87
C CYS A 427 -2.73 8.77 -6.16
N LEU A 428 -3.00 8.07 -7.27
CA LEU A 428 -2.50 8.48 -8.58
C LEU A 428 -3.05 9.88 -8.95
N PRO A 429 -2.22 10.78 -9.50
CA PRO A 429 -2.60 12.17 -9.73
C PRO A 429 -3.67 12.26 -10.82
N LYS A 430 -4.62 13.19 -10.64
CA LYS A 430 -5.66 13.47 -11.63
C LYS A 430 -5.10 14.35 -12.75
N LEU A 431 -4.58 13.70 -13.78
CA LEU A 431 -4.02 14.32 -14.98
C LEU A 431 -4.81 13.90 -16.23
N GLU A 432 -4.71 14.69 -17.29
CA GLU A 432 -5.14 14.28 -18.64
C GLU A 432 -4.32 13.09 -19.13
N LYS A 433 -4.90 12.23 -19.98
CA LYS A 433 -4.33 10.93 -20.39
C LYS A 433 -2.86 10.99 -20.81
N ASP A 434 -2.50 11.87 -21.73
CA ASP A 434 -1.14 11.89 -22.29
C ASP A 434 -0.13 12.47 -21.28
N ASN A 435 -0.55 13.48 -20.50
CA ASN A 435 0.21 14.02 -19.38
C ASN A 435 0.42 12.96 -18.26
N PHE A 436 -0.59 12.13 -18.00
CA PHE A 436 -0.48 10.99 -17.09
C PHE A 436 0.50 9.92 -17.61
N LEU A 437 0.44 9.58 -18.90
CA LEU A 437 1.31 8.57 -19.49
C LEU A 437 2.78 8.99 -19.46
N GLN A 438 3.08 10.25 -19.74
CA GLN A 438 4.43 10.81 -19.59
C GLN A 438 4.90 10.75 -18.13
N TYR A 439 4.08 11.27 -17.20
CA TYR A 439 4.37 11.23 -15.77
C TYR A 439 4.62 9.79 -15.26
N TRP A 440 3.78 8.85 -15.69
CA TRP A 440 3.86 7.45 -15.28
C TRP A 440 5.13 6.75 -15.79
N ALA A 441 5.58 7.05 -17.01
CA ALA A 441 6.80 6.49 -17.56
C ALA A 441 8.02 6.85 -16.69
N GLU A 442 8.16 8.13 -16.33
CA GLU A 442 9.21 8.62 -15.43
C GLU A 442 9.06 8.05 -14.02
N PHE A 443 7.88 8.21 -13.42
CA PHE A 443 7.61 7.81 -12.04
C PHE A 443 7.78 6.31 -11.80
N SER A 444 7.31 5.45 -12.70
CA SER A 444 7.37 4.00 -12.52
C SER A 444 8.78 3.43 -12.62
N GLN A 445 9.65 4.05 -13.43
CA GLN A 445 11.08 3.78 -13.43
C GLN A 445 11.72 4.25 -12.12
N ASP A 446 11.46 5.50 -11.71
CA ASP A 446 11.99 6.13 -10.49
C ASP A 446 11.72 5.32 -9.21
N VAL A 447 10.49 4.82 -9.04
CA VAL A 447 10.10 4.13 -7.80
C VAL A 447 10.26 2.61 -7.85
N SER A 448 10.77 2.05 -8.95
CA SER A 448 10.99 0.60 -9.11
C SER A 448 11.87 -0.02 -8.00
N ILE A 449 12.82 0.75 -7.48
CA ILE A 449 13.74 0.37 -6.39
C ILE A 449 13.03 0.41 -5.01
N LEU A 450 11.98 1.23 -4.86
CA LEU A 450 11.20 1.37 -3.63
C LEU A 450 10.19 0.21 -3.54
N ARG A 451 10.49 -0.84 -2.78
CA ARG A 451 9.60 -2.01 -2.66
C ARG A 451 8.29 -1.68 -1.92
N PHE A 452 7.24 -1.33 -2.67
CA PHE A 452 5.88 -1.16 -2.15
C PHE A 452 5.30 -2.44 -1.56
N GLY A 453 4.36 -2.29 -0.62
CA GLY A 453 3.69 -3.41 0.06
C GLY A 453 2.38 -3.05 0.76
N MET A 454 1.84 -1.85 0.55
CA MET A 454 0.65 -1.36 1.27
C MET A 454 -0.64 -1.73 0.55
N THR A 455 -1.00 -2.99 0.61
CA THR A 455 -2.17 -3.54 -0.08
C THR A 455 -3.51 -3.03 0.45
N ARG A 456 -3.58 -2.61 1.72
CA ARG A 456 -4.82 -2.45 2.50
C ARG A 456 -5.73 -1.26 2.15
N TRP A 457 -5.42 -0.45 1.14
CA TRP A 457 -6.13 0.81 0.87
C TRP A 457 -6.58 0.94 -0.60
N ILE A 458 -7.88 1.17 -0.82
CA ILE A 458 -8.54 1.02 -2.13
C ILE A 458 -7.99 2.02 -3.16
N MET A 459 -7.74 3.26 -2.72
CA MET A 459 -7.20 4.34 -3.57
C MET A 459 -5.74 4.10 -4.01
N VAL A 460 -5.04 3.18 -3.33
CA VAL A 460 -3.63 2.81 -3.61
C VAL A 460 -3.54 1.54 -4.46
N LEU A 461 -4.63 0.78 -4.62
CA LEU A 461 -4.65 -0.40 -5.51
C LEU A 461 -4.23 -0.08 -6.96
N PRO A 462 -4.65 1.04 -7.60
CA PRO A 462 -4.21 1.39 -8.95
C PRO A 462 -2.69 1.51 -9.06
N LEU A 463 -2.06 2.23 -8.13
CA LEU A 463 -0.62 2.34 -8.03
C LEU A 463 0.04 0.95 -7.93
N LEU A 464 -0.50 0.06 -7.09
CA LEU A 464 0.01 -1.30 -6.95
C LEU A 464 -0.23 -2.18 -8.19
N HIS A 465 -1.35 -2.02 -8.90
CA HIS A 465 -1.65 -2.80 -10.09
C HIS A 465 -0.73 -2.41 -11.26
N LEU A 466 -0.53 -1.11 -11.46
CA LEU A 466 0.37 -0.58 -12.49
C LEU A 466 1.84 -0.91 -12.17
N LEU A 467 2.30 -0.74 -10.92
CA LEU A 467 3.68 -1.09 -10.52
C LEU A 467 3.98 -2.59 -10.59
N LYS A 468 2.96 -3.45 -10.47
CA LYS A 468 3.09 -4.91 -10.67
C LYS A 468 2.92 -5.35 -12.13
N GLY A 469 2.56 -4.44 -13.04
CA GLY A 469 2.20 -4.77 -14.42
C GLY A 469 0.95 -5.64 -14.55
N THR A 470 0.06 -5.67 -13.54
CA THR A 470 -1.20 -6.44 -13.62
C THR A 470 -2.26 -5.72 -14.45
N SER A 471 -2.13 -4.40 -14.57
CA SER A 471 -2.81 -3.55 -15.56
C SER A 471 -1.82 -2.50 -16.09
N LYS A 472 -2.26 -1.73 -17.08
CA LYS A 472 -1.53 -0.56 -17.62
C LYS A 472 -2.49 0.64 -17.67
N PRO A 473 -1.98 1.89 -17.69
CA PRO A 473 -2.84 3.05 -17.60
C PRO A 473 -3.79 3.16 -18.79
N PHE A 474 -5.08 3.29 -18.53
CA PHE A 474 -6.14 3.44 -19.53
C PHE A 474 -6.24 2.26 -20.55
N GLU A 475 -5.76 1.06 -20.20
CA GLU A 475 -5.90 -0.16 -21.01
C GLU A 475 -7.03 -1.06 -20.45
N ALA A 476 -7.87 -1.61 -21.32
CA ALA A 476 -8.99 -2.47 -20.92
C ALA A 476 -8.49 -3.83 -20.35
N PRO A 477 -9.16 -4.45 -19.36
CA PRO A 477 -8.66 -5.66 -18.73
C PRO A 477 -8.67 -6.86 -19.69
N THR A 478 -7.50 -7.46 -19.94
CA THR A 478 -7.36 -8.60 -20.85
C THR A 478 -8.02 -9.88 -20.30
N SER A 479 -8.92 -10.47 -21.08
CA SER A 479 -9.66 -11.68 -20.74
C SER A 479 -8.84 -12.95 -20.96
N GLY A 480 -7.95 -13.28 -20.03
CA GLY A 480 -7.18 -14.54 -20.09
C GLY A 480 -6.52 -14.96 -18.78
N ASN A 481 -5.91 -14.04 -18.04
CA ASN A 481 -5.27 -14.34 -16.76
C ASN A 481 -5.46 -13.19 -15.78
N LEU A 482 -5.93 -13.52 -14.57
CA LEU A 482 -5.17 -13.28 -13.35
C LEU A 482 -5.79 -14.07 -12.19
N LYS A 483 -4.94 -14.70 -11.36
CA LYS A 483 -5.30 -14.88 -9.95
C LYS A 483 -5.29 -13.47 -9.36
N TYR A 484 -6.48 -12.93 -9.08
CA TYR A 484 -6.69 -11.54 -8.72
C TYR A 484 -5.75 -11.10 -7.59
N GLY A 485 -5.42 -9.80 -7.55
CA GLY A 485 -4.72 -9.16 -6.44
C GLY A 485 -5.60 -9.16 -5.18
N LEU A 486 -5.79 -10.34 -4.59
CA LEU A 486 -6.82 -10.63 -3.60
C LEU A 486 -6.42 -10.08 -2.22
N VAL A 487 -6.44 -8.76 -2.09
CA VAL A 487 -6.21 -8.12 -0.80
C VAL A 487 -7.43 -8.33 0.09
N ILE A 488 -7.20 -8.94 1.25
CA ILE A 488 -8.15 -8.94 2.36
C ILE A 488 -8.33 -7.50 2.83
N PHE A 489 -9.42 -6.89 2.40
CA PHE A 489 -9.80 -5.53 2.77
C PHE A 489 -10.69 -5.55 4.02
N VAL A 490 -10.54 -4.57 4.91
CA VAL A 490 -11.47 -4.39 6.02
C VAL A 490 -12.74 -3.76 5.48
N CYS A 491 -13.88 -4.45 5.61
CA CYS A 491 -15.14 -4.10 4.94
C CYS A 491 -15.51 -2.61 5.15
N LEU A 492 -15.43 -1.83 4.07
CA LEU A 492 -16.01 -0.50 4.01
C LEU A 492 -17.51 -0.65 3.76
N CYS A 493 -18.33 0.02 4.56
CA CYS A 493 -19.77 0.13 4.27
C CYS A 493 -19.97 0.62 2.82
N PHE A 494 -20.81 -0.08 2.06
CA PHE A 494 -21.13 0.19 0.65
C PHE A 494 -21.24 1.69 0.32
N ARG A 495 -22.04 2.44 1.10
CA ARG A 495 -22.26 3.89 0.91
C ARG A 495 -20.97 4.72 1.04
N ALA A 496 -20.06 4.32 1.93
CA ALA A 496 -18.77 4.98 2.09
C ALA A 496 -17.83 4.67 0.92
N LEU A 497 -17.80 3.42 0.44
CA LEU A 497 -17.01 3.03 -0.73
C LEU A 497 -17.50 3.76 -2.00
N VAL A 498 -18.80 3.76 -2.28
CA VAL A 498 -19.37 4.45 -3.45
C VAL A 498 -19.11 5.96 -3.39
N LYS A 499 -19.28 6.61 -2.22
CA LYS A 499 -18.95 8.03 -2.06
C LYS A 499 -17.47 8.30 -2.31
N LEU A 500 -16.57 7.44 -1.82
CA LEU A 500 -15.13 7.57 -2.05
C LEU A 500 -14.77 7.40 -3.53
N MET A 501 -15.30 6.37 -4.19
CA MET A 501 -15.00 6.10 -5.60
C MET A 501 -15.62 7.11 -6.57
N LYS A 502 -16.75 7.75 -6.21
CA LYS A 502 -17.28 8.90 -6.97
C LYS A 502 -16.35 10.12 -6.85
N ASN A 503 -15.81 10.40 -5.67
CA ASN A 503 -14.83 11.49 -5.47
C ASN A 503 -13.50 11.24 -6.21
N TYR A 504 -12.98 10.00 -6.18
CA TYR A 504 -11.73 9.58 -6.83
C TYR A 504 -11.99 8.83 -8.14
N SER A 505 -12.98 9.28 -8.91
CA SER A 505 -13.49 8.60 -10.11
C SER A 505 -12.43 8.40 -11.21
N HIS A 506 -11.46 9.31 -11.32
CA HIS A 506 -10.33 9.21 -12.26
C HIS A 506 -9.46 7.97 -12.02
N LEU A 507 -9.44 7.41 -10.80
CA LEU A 507 -8.69 6.19 -10.51
C LEU A 507 -9.26 4.96 -11.25
N MET A 508 -10.57 4.94 -11.53
CA MET A 508 -11.21 3.88 -12.33
C MET A 508 -11.02 4.07 -13.84
N GLU A 509 -10.76 5.31 -14.27
CA GLU A 509 -10.39 5.64 -15.66
C GLU A 509 -8.93 5.24 -15.95
N VAL A 510 -8.04 5.45 -14.97
CA VAL A 510 -6.61 5.08 -15.03
C VAL A 510 -6.40 3.57 -14.90
N ASP A 511 -7.06 2.89 -13.94
CA ASP A 511 -6.94 1.44 -13.73
C ASP A 511 -8.30 0.74 -13.80
N ALA A 512 -8.56 0.07 -14.93
CA ALA A 512 -9.78 -0.68 -15.14
C ALA A 512 -9.92 -1.96 -14.27
N LEU A 513 -8.87 -2.37 -13.53
CA LEU A 513 -9.02 -3.43 -12.51
C LEU A 513 -9.64 -2.91 -11.21
N LEU A 514 -9.57 -1.60 -10.92
CA LEU A 514 -10.04 -1.03 -9.66
C LEU A 514 -11.53 -1.29 -9.42
N ILE A 515 -12.36 -1.21 -10.47
CA ILE A 515 -13.79 -1.45 -10.35
C ILE A 515 -14.10 -2.91 -9.96
N ARG A 516 -13.31 -3.87 -10.46
CA ARG A 516 -13.37 -5.29 -10.05
C ARG A 516 -13.00 -5.45 -8.59
N SER A 517 -11.95 -4.76 -8.13
CA SER A 517 -11.55 -4.74 -6.71
C SER A 517 -12.66 -4.16 -5.81
N CYS A 518 -13.26 -3.03 -6.19
CA CYS A 518 -14.37 -2.41 -5.44
C CYS A 518 -15.58 -3.35 -5.35
N LEU A 519 -16.04 -3.90 -6.48
CA LEU A 519 -17.13 -4.88 -6.53
C LEU A 519 -16.80 -6.14 -5.73
N TYR A 520 -15.52 -6.55 -5.66
CA TYR A 520 -15.11 -7.70 -4.86
C TYR A 520 -15.27 -7.48 -3.34
N LEU A 521 -15.38 -6.24 -2.85
CA LEU A 521 -15.58 -5.96 -1.42
C LEU A 521 -17.04 -6.05 -0.92
N MET A 522 -18.01 -6.03 -1.84
CA MET A 522 -19.44 -6.02 -1.51
C MET A 522 -19.99 -7.40 -1.13
N SER A 523 -21.15 -7.50 -0.49
CA SER A 523 -21.95 -8.74 -0.52
C SER A 523 -22.42 -9.09 -1.95
N LEU A 524 -23.05 -10.26 -2.13
CA LEU A 524 -23.69 -10.60 -3.41
C LEU A 524 -24.93 -9.73 -3.67
N ASP A 525 -25.65 -9.33 -2.62
CA ASP A 525 -26.85 -8.51 -2.71
C ASP A 525 -26.50 -7.05 -3.07
N GLU A 526 -25.49 -6.46 -2.42
CA GLU A 526 -24.96 -5.13 -2.72
C GLU A 526 -24.24 -5.06 -4.10
N LEU A 527 -23.89 -6.20 -4.70
CA LEU A 527 -23.12 -6.24 -5.96
C LEU A 527 -23.84 -5.51 -7.11
N ILE A 528 -25.16 -5.68 -7.21
CA ILE A 528 -25.98 -5.06 -8.26
C ILE A 528 -26.12 -3.55 -8.03
N GLU A 529 -26.39 -3.12 -6.80
CA GLU A 529 -26.47 -1.70 -6.45
C GLU A 529 -25.12 -1.00 -6.69
N CYS A 530 -24.02 -1.61 -6.26
CA CYS A 530 -22.66 -1.12 -6.48
C CYS A 530 -22.26 -1.07 -7.95
N SER A 531 -22.61 -2.10 -8.75
CA SER A 531 -22.35 -2.07 -10.19
C SER A 531 -23.10 -0.95 -10.92
N THR A 532 -24.31 -0.62 -10.45
CA THR A 532 -25.12 0.48 -11.01
C THR A 532 -24.53 1.83 -10.62
N GLU A 533 -24.20 2.01 -9.33
CA GLU A 533 -23.67 3.25 -8.77
C GLU A 533 -22.25 3.60 -9.25
N LEU A 534 -21.44 2.60 -9.59
CA LEU A 534 -20.09 2.75 -10.17
C LEU A 534 -20.05 2.63 -11.70
N LYS A 535 -21.18 2.32 -12.36
CA LYS A 535 -21.29 2.08 -13.81
C LYS A 535 -20.36 0.97 -14.34
N ALA A 536 -20.26 -0.14 -13.61
CA ALA A 536 -19.42 -1.27 -14.00
C ALA A 536 -19.94 -1.99 -15.26
N GLU A 537 -19.02 -2.51 -16.08
CA GLU A 537 -19.42 -3.33 -17.22
C GLU A 537 -19.97 -4.69 -16.77
N LEU A 538 -20.92 -5.23 -17.55
CA LEU A 538 -21.49 -6.57 -17.29
C LEU A 538 -20.42 -7.66 -17.18
N LEU A 539 -19.32 -7.54 -17.92
CA LEU A 539 -18.19 -8.47 -17.87
C LEU A 539 -17.48 -8.43 -16.50
N ASP A 540 -17.34 -7.26 -15.89
CA ASP A 540 -16.72 -7.09 -14.56
C ASP A 540 -17.62 -7.65 -13.46
N VAL A 541 -18.92 -7.38 -13.55
CA VAL A 541 -19.93 -7.92 -12.62
C VAL A 541 -19.97 -9.45 -12.70
N LEU A 542 -19.99 -10.03 -13.91
CA LEU A 542 -19.94 -11.47 -14.12
C LEU A 542 -18.61 -12.06 -13.60
N HIS A 543 -17.47 -11.44 -13.88
CA HIS A 543 -16.19 -11.91 -13.32
C HIS A 543 -16.21 -11.92 -11.79
N VAL A 544 -16.63 -10.84 -11.13
CA VAL A 544 -16.69 -10.78 -9.66
C VAL A 544 -17.69 -11.79 -9.10
N PHE A 545 -18.85 -11.96 -9.74
CA PHE A 545 -19.83 -12.97 -9.36
C PHE A 545 -19.25 -14.39 -9.43
N PHE A 546 -18.62 -14.78 -10.54
CA PHE A 546 -18.02 -16.12 -10.68
C PHE A 546 -16.85 -16.39 -9.72
N ASN A 547 -16.13 -15.36 -9.26
CA ASN A 547 -15.09 -15.53 -8.22
C ASN A 547 -15.67 -15.64 -6.80
N LYS A 548 -16.86 -15.07 -6.56
CA LYS A 548 -17.56 -15.10 -5.25
C LYS A 548 -18.50 -16.28 -5.10
N ALA A 549 -19.02 -16.81 -6.20
CA ALA A 549 -19.81 -18.04 -6.20
C ALA A 549 -18.98 -19.20 -5.60
N PRO A 550 -19.57 -20.05 -4.74
CA PRO A 550 -18.88 -21.22 -4.20
C PRO A 550 -18.28 -22.10 -5.30
N GLN A 551 -17.07 -22.63 -5.08
CA GLN A 551 -16.25 -23.27 -6.13
C GLN A 551 -16.79 -24.61 -6.69
N GLU A 552 -18.00 -25.02 -6.33
CA GLU A 552 -18.67 -26.18 -6.94
C GLU A 552 -19.14 -25.92 -8.38
N ILE A 553 -19.17 -24.66 -8.83
CA ILE A 553 -19.54 -24.30 -10.21
C ILE A 553 -18.28 -24.29 -11.11
N THR A 554 -17.85 -25.48 -11.54
CA THR A 554 -16.79 -25.61 -12.55
C THR A 554 -17.28 -25.15 -13.93
N PHE A 555 -16.56 -24.23 -14.58
CA PHE A 555 -16.79 -23.85 -15.98
C PHE A 555 -15.49 -23.91 -16.79
N SER A 556 -15.60 -24.22 -18.09
CA SER A 556 -14.46 -24.38 -18.99
C SER A 556 -14.40 -23.23 -20.01
N THR A 557 -13.48 -22.30 -19.80
CA THR A 557 -13.29 -21.16 -20.72
C THR A 557 -12.80 -21.64 -22.09
N MET A 558 -13.50 -21.29 -23.17
CA MET A 558 -13.06 -21.55 -24.55
C MET A 558 -13.13 -20.28 -25.40
N GLN A 559 -12.03 -19.96 -26.09
CA GLN A 559 -12.04 -19.04 -27.21
C GLN A 559 -12.45 -19.80 -28.49
N VAL A 560 -13.51 -19.36 -29.17
CA VAL A 560 -13.93 -19.92 -30.47
C VAL A 560 -14.42 -18.79 -31.38
N SER A 561 -13.89 -18.71 -32.59
CA SER A 561 -14.32 -17.78 -33.63
C SER A 561 -15.54 -18.32 -34.39
N GLY A 562 -16.75 -17.87 -34.03
CA GLY A 562 -17.97 -18.22 -34.75
C GLY A 562 -19.25 -17.93 -33.97
N GLN A 563 -19.89 -16.79 -34.25
CA GLN A 563 -20.98 -16.23 -33.42
C GLN A 563 -22.27 -17.08 -33.37
N GLN A 564 -22.40 -18.11 -34.20
CA GLN A 564 -23.52 -19.06 -34.20
C GLN A 564 -23.14 -20.40 -33.54
N TYR A 565 -21.93 -20.90 -33.83
CA TYR A 565 -21.39 -22.13 -33.24
C TYR A 565 -21.21 -22.01 -31.71
N VAL A 566 -20.73 -20.84 -31.25
CA VAL A 566 -20.59 -20.53 -29.81
C VAL A 566 -21.93 -20.59 -29.07
N LYS A 567 -23.04 -20.14 -29.68
CA LYS A 567 -24.36 -20.11 -29.03
C LYS A 567 -24.89 -21.51 -28.75
N SER A 568 -24.92 -22.36 -29.78
CA SER A 568 -25.36 -23.76 -29.65
C SER A 568 -24.52 -24.48 -28.60
N MET A 569 -23.18 -24.42 -28.71
CA MET A 569 -22.27 -25.08 -27.77
C MET A 569 -22.45 -24.60 -26.32
N ALA A 570 -22.66 -23.28 -26.11
CA ALA A 570 -22.95 -22.74 -24.78
C ALA A 570 -24.29 -23.21 -24.21
N THR A 571 -25.35 -23.29 -25.03
CA THR A 571 -26.64 -23.87 -24.61
C THR A 571 -26.50 -25.36 -24.27
N THR A 572 -25.77 -26.15 -25.06
CA THR A 572 -25.52 -27.58 -24.77
C THR A 572 -24.74 -27.75 -23.45
N GLN A 573 -23.71 -26.93 -23.19
CA GLN A 573 -22.98 -26.96 -21.92
C GLN A 573 -23.86 -26.56 -20.73
N ALA A 574 -24.64 -25.47 -20.85
CA ALA A 574 -25.57 -25.03 -19.82
C ALA A 574 -26.64 -26.10 -19.53
N MET A 575 -27.14 -26.79 -20.56
CA MET A 575 -28.05 -27.93 -20.43
C MET A 575 -27.40 -29.08 -19.64
N THR A 576 -26.16 -29.47 -19.98
CA THR A 576 -25.41 -30.51 -19.25
C THR A 576 -25.22 -30.14 -17.78
N ILE A 577 -24.85 -28.89 -17.49
CA ILE A 577 -24.67 -28.39 -16.11
C ILE A 577 -26.00 -28.43 -15.35
N MET A 578 -27.10 -27.93 -15.93
CA MET A 578 -28.42 -27.93 -15.27
C MET A 578 -28.95 -29.33 -15.01
N ARG A 579 -28.89 -30.26 -15.98
CA ARG A 579 -29.28 -31.66 -15.78
C ARG A 579 -28.42 -32.35 -14.71
N GLY A 580 -27.12 -32.05 -14.69
CA GLY A 580 -26.20 -32.50 -13.66
C GLY A 580 -26.49 -31.93 -12.27
N TRP A 581 -26.96 -30.68 -12.16
CA TRP A 581 -27.41 -30.08 -10.91
C TRP A 581 -28.75 -30.68 -10.43
N ILE A 582 -29.77 -30.73 -11.29
CA ILE A 582 -31.10 -31.27 -10.98
C ILE A 582 -30.98 -32.71 -10.46
N SER A 583 -30.21 -33.58 -11.14
CA SER A 583 -30.01 -34.98 -10.74
C SER A 583 -29.24 -35.15 -9.43
N ARG A 584 -28.38 -34.20 -9.05
CA ARG A 584 -27.64 -34.23 -7.77
C ARG A 584 -28.45 -33.66 -6.60
N SER A 585 -29.21 -32.60 -6.82
CA SER A 585 -30.06 -31.96 -5.80
C SER A 585 -31.34 -32.77 -5.53
N PHE A 586 -31.99 -33.28 -6.58
CA PHE A 586 -33.29 -33.94 -6.50
C PHE A 586 -33.21 -35.44 -6.81
N LYS A 587 -32.32 -36.16 -6.11
CA LYS A 587 -32.09 -37.62 -6.25
C LYS A 587 -33.29 -38.51 -5.94
N GLN A 588 -34.26 -38.01 -5.16
CA GLN A 588 -35.43 -38.77 -4.71
C GLN A 588 -36.58 -38.68 -5.71
N ALA A 589 -37.43 -39.72 -5.77
CA ALA A 589 -38.68 -39.66 -6.54
C ALA A 589 -39.58 -38.51 -6.05
N LEU A 590 -40.27 -37.84 -6.99
CA LEU A 590 -41.08 -36.63 -6.76
C LEU A 590 -42.10 -36.77 -5.62
N LEU A 591 -42.63 -37.98 -5.39
CA LEU A 591 -43.38 -38.34 -4.19
C LEU A 591 -42.93 -39.74 -3.74
N THR A 592 -42.63 -39.90 -2.45
CA THR A 592 -42.37 -41.20 -1.81
C THR A 592 -43.55 -41.62 -0.95
N ARG A 593 -43.86 -42.92 -0.90
CA ARG A 593 -45.05 -43.46 -0.24
C ARG A 593 -44.87 -43.52 1.30
N GLY A 594 -45.13 -42.40 1.97
CA GLY A 594 -45.14 -42.30 3.44
C GLY A 594 -44.67 -40.93 3.95
N VAL A 595 -45.29 -40.44 5.02
CA VAL A 595 -45.07 -39.12 5.65
C VAL A 595 -45.42 -37.94 4.72
N LEU A 596 -46.69 -37.52 4.75
CA LEU A 596 -47.26 -36.55 3.80
C LEU A 596 -46.77 -35.10 3.99
N SER A 597 -46.87 -34.54 5.22
CA SER A 597 -46.73 -33.10 5.45
C SER A 597 -45.38 -32.50 5.01
N LEU A 598 -44.27 -32.96 5.59
CA LEU A 598 -42.93 -32.43 5.29
C LEU A 598 -42.42 -32.78 3.88
N ARG A 599 -43.00 -33.81 3.22
CA ARG A 599 -42.61 -34.19 1.85
C ARG A 599 -43.43 -33.46 0.79
N GLN A 600 -44.66 -33.06 1.08
CA GLN A 600 -45.45 -32.18 0.20
C GLN A 600 -44.74 -30.84 -0.03
N VAL A 601 -44.14 -30.23 1.01
CA VAL A 601 -43.42 -28.94 0.87
C VAL A 601 -42.23 -29.05 -0.09
N LYS A 602 -41.42 -30.12 0.00
CA LYS A 602 -40.30 -30.34 -0.93
C LYS A 602 -40.75 -30.67 -2.36
N ALA A 603 -41.91 -31.30 -2.52
CA ALA A 603 -42.52 -31.49 -3.83
C ALA A 603 -43.04 -30.16 -4.43
N THR A 604 -43.51 -29.20 -3.61
CA THR A 604 -43.84 -27.85 -4.12
C THR A 604 -42.61 -27.14 -4.64
N GLU A 605 -41.51 -27.15 -3.87
CA GLU A 605 -40.23 -26.54 -4.23
C GLU A 605 -39.64 -27.15 -5.52
N GLU A 606 -39.65 -28.49 -5.65
CA GLU A 606 -39.16 -29.13 -6.88
C GLU A 606 -40.03 -28.82 -8.10
N ILE A 607 -41.37 -28.85 -7.98
CA ILE A 607 -42.27 -28.54 -9.10
C ILE A 607 -42.16 -27.06 -9.50
N GLU A 608 -41.91 -26.16 -8.55
CA GLU A 608 -41.68 -24.73 -8.81
C GLU A 608 -40.31 -24.49 -9.48
N MET A 609 -39.26 -25.22 -9.06
CA MET A 609 -37.97 -25.27 -9.76
C MET A 609 -38.12 -25.74 -11.22
N TRP A 610 -38.81 -26.86 -11.46
CA TRP A 610 -39.03 -27.36 -12.83
C TRP A 610 -39.77 -26.34 -13.71
N ASN A 611 -40.76 -25.63 -13.15
CA ASN A 611 -41.44 -24.54 -13.84
C ASN A 611 -40.44 -23.45 -14.25
N ASN A 612 -39.70 -22.92 -13.29
CA ASN A 612 -38.79 -21.80 -13.51
C ASN A 612 -37.68 -22.14 -14.52
N VAL A 613 -37.14 -23.38 -14.51
CA VAL A 613 -36.08 -23.79 -15.45
C VAL A 613 -36.64 -24.15 -16.84
N ILE A 614 -37.78 -24.83 -16.96
CA ILE A 614 -38.39 -25.14 -18.27
C ILE A 614 -38.91 -23.87 -18.96
N CYS A 615 -39.49 -22.92 -18.20
CA CYS A 615 -40.04 -21.69 -18.77
C CYS A 615 -38.96 -20.65 -19.18
N ILE A 616 -37.66 -20.96 -19.09
CA ILE A 616 -36.58 -20.13 -19.68
C ILE A 616 -36.79 -19.98 -21.19
N HIS A 617 -36.46 -18.80 -21.71
CA HIS A 617 -36.49 -18.47 -23.14
C HIS A 617 -35.19 -17.77 -23.51
N PHE A 618 -34.57 -18.22 -24.60
CA PHE A 618 -33.38 -17.62 -25.18
C PHE A 618 -33.76 -16.83 -26.43
N LYS A 619 -32.96 -15.83 -26.79
CA LYS A 619 -33.11 -15.07 -28.04
C LYS A 619 -33.00 -15.94 -29.31
N ASP A 620 -32.53 -17.18 -29.17
CA ASP A 620 -32.55 -18.20 -30.20
C ASP A 620 -33.70 -19.20 -29.93
N GLU A 621 -34.60 -19.32 -30.90
CA GLU A 621 -35.80 -20.16 -30.79
C GLU A 621 -35.49 -21.65 -30.91
N GLU A 622 -34.42 -22.04 -31.61
CA GLU A 622 -34.00 -23.44 -31.72
C GLU A 622 -33.40 -23.91 -30.39
N CYS A 623 -32.50 -23.12 -29.80
CA CYS A 623 -32.03 -23.33 -28.42
C CYS A 623 -33.19 -23.38 -27.41
N THR A 624 -34.19 -22.48 -27.52
CA THR A 624 -35.37 -22.47 -26.64
C THR A 624 -36.20 -23.75 -26.77
N LYS A 625 -36.42 -24.21 -28.01
CA LYS A 625 -37.16 -25.43 -28.33
C LYS A 625 -36.43 -26.68 -27.82
N GLU A 626 -35.13 -26.80 -28.09
CA GLU A 626 -34.30 -27.91 -27.59
C GLU A 626 -34.29 -27.95 -26.05
N TRP A 627 -34.10 -26.78 -25.41
CA TRP A 627 -34.08 -26.64 -23.96
C TRP A 627 -35.37 -27.14 -23.31
N ARG A 628 -36.51 -26.63 -23.79
CA ARG A 628 -37.84 -27.00 -23.30
C ARG A 628 -38.16 -28.46 -23.55
N GLN A 629 -37.85 -28.98 -24.73
CA GLN A 629 -38.15 -30.38 -25.05
C GLN A 629 -37.31 -31.34 -24.20
N THR A 630 -36.01 -31.07 -24.03
CA THR A 630 -35.11 -31.90 -23.22
C THR A 630 -35.54 -31.95 -21.76
N LEU A 631 -35.70 -30.80 -21.11
CA LEU A 631 -36.06 -30.75 -19.69
C LEU A 631 -37.51 -31.19 -19.42
N THR A 632 -38.44 -31.01 -20.37
CA THR A 632 -39.79 -31.60 -20.25
C THR A 632 -39.72 -33.13 -20.29
N MET A 633 -38.84 -33.73 -21.10
CA MET A 633 -38.66 -35.18 -21.13
C MET A 633 -38.00 -35.71 -19.85
N ASP A 634 -37.04 -34.98 -19.27
CA ASP A 634 -36.45 -35.32 -17.97
C ASP A 634 -37.51 -35.26 -16.85
N PHE A 635 -38.31 -34.18 -16.80
CA PHE A 635 -39.42 -34.07 -15.86
C PHE A 635 -40.47 -35.18 -16.05
N GLU A 636 -40.86 -35.46 -17.29
CA GLU A 636 -41.80 -36.54 -17.63
C GLU A 636 -41.29 -37.92 -17.16
N GLY A 637 -39.99 -38.20 -17.38
CA GLY A 637 -39.33 -39.41 -16.94
C GLY A 637 -39.34 -39.56 -15.41
N LYS A 638 -39.15 -38.46 -14.68
CA LYS A 638 -39.24 -38.44 -13.21
C LYS A 638 -40.68 -38.50 -12.70
N TYR A 639 -41.62 -37.83 -13.37
CA TYR A 639 -43.04 -37.82 -13.03
C TYR A 639 -43.66 -39.23 -13.12
N LYS A 640 -43.27 -40.03 -14.13
CA LYS A 640 -43.73 -41.42 -14.28
C LYS A 640 -43.27 -42.38 -13.18
N GLN A 641 -42.35 -41.97 -12.31
CA GLN A 641 -41.98 -42.73 -11.11
C GLN A 641 -42.99 -42.54 -9.95
N VAL A 642 -43.88 -41.55 -10.06
CA VAL A 642 -44.97 -41.32 -9.10
C VAL A 642 -46.14 -42.25 -9.43
N GLY A 643 -46.38 -43.23 -8.58
CA GLY A 643 -47.54 -44.13 -8.67
C GLY A 643 -48.89 -43.39 -8.54
N GLU A 644 -49.96 -44.00 -9.03
CA GLU A 644 -51.19 -43.34 -9.50
C GLU A 644 -52.07 -42.57 -8.48
N ILE A 645 -51.64 -42.45 -7.22
CA ILE A 645 -52.54 -42.28 -6.07
C ILE A 645 -52.70 -40.82 -5.57
N HIS A 646 -51.79 -39.90 -5.91
CA HIS A 646 -51.74 -38.56 -5.30
C HIS A 646 -51.77 -37.36 -6.28
N PHE A 647 -52.69 -37.35 -7.24
CA PHE A 647 -52.81 -36.26 -8.24
C PHE A 647 -53.71 -35.07 -7.86
N GLY A 648 -54.29 -35.04 -6.65
CA GLY A 648 -55.31 -34.05 -6.25
C GLY A 648 -54.82 -32.59 -6.28
N ASP A 649 -53.97 -32.23 -5.33
CA ASP A 649 -53.56 -30.82 -5.11
C ASP A 649 -52.58 -30.30 -6.18
N TRP A 650 -51.90 -31.22 -6.86
CA TRP A 650 -50.81 -30.93 -7.79
C TRP A 650 -51.26 -30.49 -9.19
N ALA A 651 -52.51 -30.79 -9.58
CA ALA A 651 -53.04 -30.48 -10.90
C ALA A 651 -52.88 -28.99 -11.28
N VAL A 652 -53.03 -28.08 -10.30
CA VAL A 652 -52.93 -26.62 -10.51
C VAL A 652 -51.49 -26.13 -10.64
N ARG A 653 -50.50 -26.82 -10.03
CA ARG A 653 -49.07 -26.47 -10.16
C ARG A 653 -48.41 -27.11 -11.40
N ILE A 654 -48.85 -28.31 -11.78
CA ILE A 654 -48.44 -28.98 -13.03
C ILE A 654 -49.02 -28.26 -14.26
N GLN A 655 -50.17 -27.57 -14.12
CA GLN A 655 -50.78 -26.78 -15.18
C GLN A 655 -49.82 -25.74 -15.79
N PHE A 656 -48.89 -25.16 -15.02
CA PHE A 656 -47.96 -24.15 -15.53
C PHE A 656 -46.82 -24.77 -16.36
N LEU A 657 -46.28 -25.94 -15.96
CA LEU A 657 -45.30 -26.73 -16.72
C LEU A 657 -45.84 -27.06 -18.12
N ILE A 658 -47.09 -27.53 -18.12
CA ILE A 658 -47.84 -27.88 -19.31
C ILE A 658 -47.99 -26.65 -20.22
N LEU A 659 -48.42 -25.51 -19.67
CA LEU A 659 -48.58 -24.27 -20.43
C LEU A 659 -47.26 -23.75 -21.05
N CYS A 660 -46.10 -23.97 -20.42
CA CYS A 660 -44.78 -23.65 -21.00
C CYS A 660 -44.35 -24.64 -22.10
N TYR A 661 -44.80 -25.89 -22.06
CA TYR A 661 -44.63 -26.86 -23.17
C TYR A 661 -45.54 -26.55 -24.36
N MET A 662 -46.79 -26.11 -24.12
CA MET A 662 -47.76 -25.80 -25.19
C MET A 662 -47.28 -24.72 -26.17
N GLN A 663 -46.36 -23.84 -25.76
CA GLN A 663 -45.74 -22.85 -26.65
C GLN A 663 -45.01 -23.48 -27.85
N THR A 664 -44.73 -24.79 -27.80
CA THR A 664 -44.06 -25.55 -28.89
C THR A 664 -45.01 -26.23 -29.90
N LYS A 665 -46.33 -25.99 -29.83
CA LYS A 665 -47.37 -26.53 -30.74
C LYS A 665 -47.32 -28.06 -30.91
N ASN A 666 -47.57 -28.80 -29.83
CA ASN A 666 -47.49 -30.28 -29.81
C ASN A 666 -48.46 -30.90 -28.78
N GLU A 667 -49.73 -30.49 -28.82
CA GLU A 667 -50.69 -30.65 -27.73
C GLU A 667 -51.07 -32.12 -27.46
N GLY A 668 -51.35 -32.93 -28.48
CA GLY A 668 -51.77 -34.33 -28.29
C GLY A 668 -50.69 -35.23 -27.69
N LYS A 669 -49.40 -34.91 -27.89
CA LYS A 669 -48.33 -35.64 -27.21
C LYS A 669 -48.43 -35.49 -25.69
N LEU A 670 -49.00 -34.40 -25.18
CA LEU A 670 -49.20 -34.19 -23.75
C LEU A 670 -50.12 -35.25 -23.14
N PHE A 671 -51.25 -35.53 -23.79
CA PHE A 671 -52.29 -36.44 -23.30
C PHE A 671 -51.83 -37.91 -23.35
N GLY A 672 -51.07 -38.29 -24.38
CA GLY A 672 -50.39 -39.60 -24.41
C GLY A 672 -49.23 -39.76 -23.40
N ARG A 673 -48.80 -38.68 -22.73
CA ARG A 673 -47.65 -38.68 -21.80
C ARG A 673 -48.04 -38.53 -20.32
N PHE A 674 -49.13 -37.82 -20.04
CA PHE A 674 -49.64 -37.55 -18.69
C PHE A 674 -51.06 -38.10 -18.53
N LYS A 675 -51.30 -38.94 -17.50
CA LYS A 675 -52.64 -39.46 -17.18
C LYS A 675 -53.54 -38.38 -16.57
N PHE A 676 -54.21 -37.62 -17.42
CA PHE A 676 -55.26 -36.70 -17.00
C PHE A 676 -56.51 -37.44 -16.49
N ASN A 677 -57.30 -36.76 -15.67
CA ASN A 677 -58.60 -37.21 -15.17
C ASN A 677 -59.46 -35.96 -14.84
N SER A 678 -60.71 -36.16 -14.43
CA SER A 678 -61.68 -35.08 -14.17
C SER A 678 -61.21 -33.99 -13.18
N LYS A 679 -60.28 -34.30 -12.25
CA LYS A 679 -59.71 -33.31 -11.31
C LYS A 679 -58.84 -32.25 -12.01
N PHE A 680 -58.39 -32.52 -13.24
CA PHE A 680 -57.65 -31.56 -14.07
C PHE A 680 -58.57 -30.60 -14.88
N GLY A 681 -59.89 -30.57 -14.66
CA GLY A 681 -60.83 -29.78 -15.47
C GLY A 681 -60.45 -28.30 -15.69
N LYS A 682 -59.86 -27.62 -14.68
CA LYS A 682 -59.33 -26.24 -14.82
C LYS A 682 -58.18 -26.14 -15.83
N LEU A 683 -57.31 -27.15 -15.88
CA LEU A 683 -56.25 -27.25 -16.88
C LEU A 683 -56.83 -27.59 -18.25
N ILE A 684 -57.75 -28.55 -18.36
CA ILE A 684 -58.32 -28.93 -19.67
C ILE A 684 -59.07 -27.74 -20.29
N SER A 685 -59.81 -26.96 -19.48
CA SER A 685 -60.42 -25.69 -19.92
C SER A 685 -59.38 -24.68 -20.42
N ALA A 686 -58.25 -24.50 -19.72
CA ALA A 686 -57.17 -23.61 -20.16
C ALA A 686 -56.45 -24.11 -21.43
N ILE A 687 -56.30 -25.44 -21.59
CA ILE A 687 -55.78 -26.09 -22.79
C ILE A 687 -56.69 -25.77 -23.99
N ILE A 688 -58.01 -25.92 -23.84
CA ILE A 688 -59.00 -25.57 -24.87
C ILE A 688 -58.91 -24.07 -25.20
N GLN A 689 -58.99 -23.18 -24.20
CA GLN A 689 -58.97 -21.72 -24.41
C GLN A 689 -57.69 -21.16 -25.04
N LYS A 690 -56.53 -21.83 -24.84
CA LYS A 690 -55.28 -21.46 -25.53
C LYS A 690 -55.16 -22.06 -26.93
N SER A 691 -55.69 -23.26 -27.15
CA SER A 691 -55.58 -23.95 -28.44
C SER A 691 -56.62 -23.50 -29.46
N TRP A 692 -57.78 -23.00 -28.98
CA TRP A 692 -58.92 -22.63 -29.83
C TRP A 692 -58.54 -21.59 -30.89
N PRO A 693 -59.02 -21.73 -32.15
CA PRO A 693 -58.74 -20.77 -33.22
C PRO A 693 -59.16 -19.35 -32.85
N ARG A 694 -58.35 -18.38 -33.29
CA ARG A 694 -58.60 -16.95 -33.08
C ARG A 694 -58.54 -16.20 -34.40
N ASP A 695 -59.38 -15.18 -34.54
CA ASP A 695 -59.36 -14.27 -35.68
C ASP A 695 -58.17 -13.31 -35.63
N SER A 696 -58.00 -12.49 -36.67
CA SER A 696 -56.94 -11.47 -36.75
C SER A 696 -57.05 -10.35 -35.70
N GLN A 697 -58.13 -10.33 -34.90
CA GLN A 697 -58.34 -9.43 -33.76
C GLN A 697 -58.19 -10.16 -32.41
N GLY A 698 -57.76 -11.43 -32.41
CA GLY A 698 -57.50 -12.24 -31.21
C GLY A 698 -58.73 -12.84 -30.53
N ARG A 699 -59.93 -12.65 -31.10
CA ARG A 699 -61.21 -13.17 -30.61
C ARG A 699 -61.39 -14.62 -31.06
N TYR A 700 -62.15 -15.43 -30.32
CA TYR A 700 -62.39 -16.83 -30.71
C TYR A 700 -63.15 -16.92 -32.05
N HIS A 701 -62.67 -17.78 -32.95
CA HIS A 701 -63.32 -18.02 -34.24
C HIS A 701 -64.66 -18.74 -34.02
N GLN A 702 -65.72 -18.22 -34.65
CA GLN A 702 -67.09 -18.79 -34.63
C GLN A 702 -67.48 -19.45 -35.97
N ASP A 703 -66.58 -19.45 -36.95
CA ASP A 703 -66.73 -20.14 -38.22
C ASP A 703 -66.65 -21.67 -38.01
N GLU A 704 -67.70 -22.38 -38.40
CA GLU A 704 -67.84 -23.83 -38.20
C GLU A 704 -66.81 -24.64 -39.00
N GLU A 705 -66.41 -24.21 -40.21
CA GLU A 705 -65.40 -24.94 -40.99
C GLU A 705 -64.01 -24.78 -40.35
N VAL A 706 -63.69 -23.58 -39.85
CA VAL A 706 -62.43 -23.33 -39.13
C VAL A 706 -62.38 -24.09 -37.80
N VAL A 707 -63.49 -24.15 -37.06
CA VAL A 707 -63.59 -24.93 -35.81
C VAL A 707 -63.51 -26.43 -36.09
N LEU A 708 -64.22 -26.94 -37.09
CA LEU A 708 -64.18 -28.36 -37.47
C LEU A 708 -62.78 -28.78 -37.96
N ARG A 709 -62.15 -27.97 -38.83
CA ARG A 709 -60.77 -28.18 -39.29
C ARG A 709 -59.78 -28.14 -38.13
N HIS A 710 -60.00 -27.30 -37.13
CA HIS A 710 -59.20 -27.31 -35.91
C HIS A 710 -59.41 -28.61 -35.12
N LEU A 711 -60.65 -29.01 -34.80
CA LEU A 711 -60.91 -30.23 -34.03
C LEU A 711 -60.37 -31.50 -34.72
N LEU A 712 -60.39 -31.56 -36.07
CA LEU A 712 -59.84 -32.67 -36.86
C LEU A 712 -58.30 -32.68 -36.94
N SER A 713 -57.62 -31.54 -36.72
CA SER A 713 -56.15 -31.44 -36.77
C SER A 713 -55.49 -31.26 -35.38
N TRP A 714 -56.26 -30.87 -34.37
CA TRP A 714 -55.80 -30.68 -33.01
C TRP A 714 -55.65 -32.04 -32.32
N THR A 715 -54.42 -32.52 -32.29
CA THR A 715 -54.06 -33.86 -31.80
C THR A 715 -54.49 -34.18 -30.36
N ALA A 716 -54.90 -33.21 -29.55
CA ALA A 716 -55.45 -33.41 -28.20
C ALA A 716 -57.00 -33.55 -28.14
N ALA A 717 -57.73 -33.21 -29.21
CA ALA A 717 -59.19 -33.15 -29.20
C ALA A 717 -59.82 -34.50 -28.80
N LYS A 718 -59.32 -35.59 -29.39
CA LYS A 718 -59.77 -36.97 -29.10
C LYS A 718 -59.68 -37.31 -27.61
N ASP A 719 -58.52 -37.06 -27.00
CA ASP A 719 -58.28 -37.42 -25.60
C ASP A 719 -59.12 -36.56 -24.65
N ILE A 720 -59.34 -35.29 -25.02
CA ILE A 720 -60.23 -34.37 -24.29
C ILE A 720 -61.69 -34.81 -24.36
N PHE A 721 -62.19 -35.27 -25.51
CA PHE A 721 -63.55 -35.81 -25.63
C PHE A 721 -63.71 -37.11 -24.83
N GLN A 722 -62.75 -38.03 -24.92
CA GLN A 722 -62.75 -39.26 -24.12
C GLN A 722 -62.76 -38.99 -22.62
N LEU A 723 -61.99 -37.99 -22.14
CA LEU A 723 -61.99 -37.56 -20.73
C LEU A 723 -63.32 -36.99 -20.23
N HIS A 724 -64.21 -36.55 -21.14
CA HIS A 724 -65.55 -36.04 -20.83
C HIS A 724 -66.67 -37.05 -21.16
N GLY A 725 -66.34 -38.28 -21.54
CA GLY A 725 -67.31 -39.32 -21.87
C GLY A 725 -67.99 -39.16 -23.24
N ILE A 726 -67.42 -38.34 -24.12
CA ILE A 726 -67.88 -38.17 -25.51
C ILE A 726 -67.00 -39.08 -26.39
N VAL A 727 -67.64 -39.99 -27.12
CA VAL A 727 -67.00 -41.01 -27.99
C VAL A 727 -67.26 -40.69 -29.45
#